data_AF-A0ABD5WFR1-F1
#
_entry.id   AF-A0ABD5WFR1-F1
#
_cell.length_a   1.000
_cell.length_b   1.000
_cell.length_c   1.000
_cell.angle_alpha   90.00
_cell.angle_beta   90.00
_cell.angle_gamma   90.00
#
_symmetry.space_group_name_H-M   'P 1'
#
loop_
_entity.id
_entity.type
_entity.pdbx_description
1 polymer ?
#
loop_
_entity_poly.entity_id
_entity_poly.type
_entity_poly.pdbx_seq_one_letter_code
_entity_poly.pdbx_strand_id
1 'polypeptide(L)'
;MNRRRLLRVAVVVSVFVVVAQAALVGAVAGTASAAPGLVGVPDSNVDVDLAGDSPIDVTTGDVEGAVSTSRFASTTHVTVTSGDRVDDSGGVSFGGAEDVVLVIRDDTNHGSREVTVDADLIRAVVGHIPSTVTGVHSSGETWVRQVDAGDGAVRFEVPKFSTNQVTFEGEFHASGTFSNGSSLTWGLTDLDAASEVTVNATGSSSVEWDNETASLVDGESTSVAFAGNAPLTGPSSNGLPTATITAPEGHSETDPGKDDIDSGYTAEIPYDGDTVGGLSINVATVDGVATPDHYTVRVEGQTIDSDWDPYNERSTSWGGLSIPVSGDSVTIEIDSDNQGEYDWYFDADGITVSFDGGASGVVLDASDGTSVGFGTINPGTSQSLEFPVTTDATQISLSQFEATELDVTVNAKETTAGSIDPSVELNDCTTAYDGTIPDGQTETLSLNADCLNEGTNRLNVTTGDGALSADAPESQVDLDITHDAVSVHEISVDDTRWRYAYNDSKTWASDRRDAIHTATLPSRVVAVDSVEIATDDGIWQETTDYTLTDGTLAVTVGDVSAGTKTEVRVTASKIVVSNGAITVTDPSTPDEALDSRFRIDSWTDDSYIAVGGTADGARIHYTYNESWDARAVSEVTAAGDQRLHLPGASAAESARVASLPIEAELDTGDARFHVADSSTRPTIEVRPGAAEGDEVTFRWLTPPSSGAVIEARGTTLDSDGSNPAILVDDDSEETIDFSAEGSSANSSTMSGGFWDQGGQQVVQTARDGGPLTAVLVFALVGLVVVGVVVLRDRAPGVLDRAPTDQPYLLGGVAVVLVIGLELLRPGTLSIPIRNAVDSALPLVFVLGTVIAAAAAAFALNRWRKNGLSLPVVGGSSDSPSGSTGSSTSASDGSRTDDEGTVVNIYE
;
A
#
# COMPACT_ATOMS: atom_id res chain seq x y z
N MET A 1 64.40 -23.10 -16.90
CA MET A 1 64.62 -21.96 -15.98
C MET A 1 64.05 -20.72 -16.68
N ASN A 2 63.04 -19.97 -16.22
CA ASN A 2 62.48 -19.69 -14.90
C ASN A 2 60.96 -19.45 -15.05
N ARG A 3 60.11 -20.23 -14.36
CA ARG A 3 58.64 -20.11 -14.40
C ARG A 3 58.00 -20.06 -13.00
N ARG A 4 58.71 -19.54 -11.99
CA ARG A 4 58.27 -19.58 -10.57
C ARG A 4 58.27 -18.24 -9.83
N ARG A 5 58.04 -17.10 -10.51
CA ARG A 5 57.88 -15.80 -9.82
C ARG A 5 56.63 -14.99 -10.20
N LEU A 6 55.64 -15.61 -10.86
CA LEU A 6 54.37 -14.96 -11.22
C LEU A 6 53.15 -15.43 -10.40
N LEU A 7 53.33 -16.35 -9.45
CA LEU A 7 52.22 -16.97 -8.70
C LEU A 7 52.01 -16.45 -7.26
N ARG A 8 52.59 -15.30 -6.89
CA ARG A 8 52.43 -14.72 -5.53
C ARG A 8 51.91 -13.28 -5.50
N VAL A 9 51.40 -12.77 -6.63
CA VAL A 9 50.69 -11.48 -6.69
C VAL A 9 49.20 -11.65 -7.05
N ALA A 10 48.79 -12.83 -7.51
CA ALA A 10 47.39 -13.12 -7.88
C ALA A 10 46.49 -13.58 -6.72
N VAL A 11 46.98 -13.63 -5.47
CA VAL A 11 46.22 -14.17 -4.31
C VAL A 11 45.89 -13.10 -3.25
N VAL A 12 46.41 -11.87 -3.38
CA VAL A 12 46.13 -10.79 -2.40
C VAL A 12 45.07 -9.80 -2.90
N VAL A 13 44.68 -9.83 -4.18
CA VAL A 13 43.57 -9.02 -4.72
C VAL A 13 42.23 -9.76 -4.64
N SER A 14 42.22 -11.09 -4.59
CA SER A 14 40.99 -11.90 -4.48
C SER A 14 40.40 -11.96 -3.07
N VAL A 15 41.12 -11.48 -2.04
CA VAL A 15 40.67 -11.46 -0.64
C VAL A 15 40.14 -10.08 -0.21
N PHE A 16 40.38 -9.02 -1.00
CA PHE A 16 39.82 -7.68 -0.75
C PHE A 16 38.50 -7.40 -1.50
N VAL A 17 38.09 -8.27 -2.43
CA VAL A 17 36.78 -8.21 -3.11
C VAL A 17 35.73 -9.10 -2.41
N VAL A 18 36.13 -9.90 -1.42
CA VAL A 18 35.24 -10.78 -0.65
C VAL A 18 34.89 -10.21 0.75
N VAL A 19 35.43 -9.05 1.14
CA VAL A 19 35.20 -8.44 2.47
C VAL A 19 34.51 -7.06 2.38
N ALA A 20 34.07 -6.63 1.21
CA ALA A 20 33.13 -5.50 1.03
C ALA A 20 31.67 -5.98 0.80
N GLN A 21 31.38 -7.24 1.15
CA GLN A 21 30.06 -7.89 1.11
C GLN A 21 29.53 -8.21 2.52
N ALA A 22 30.03 -7.52 3.56
CA ALA A 22 29.67 -7.82 4.95
C ALA A 22 29.68 -6.55 5.83
N ALA A 23 28.79 -5.59 5.54
CA ALA A 23 28.34 -4.56 6.48
C ALA A 23 27.18 -3.72 5.88
N LEU A 24 26.02 -4.35 5.74
CA LEU A 24 24.69 -3.73 5.75
C LEU A 24 23.69 -4.87 5.99
N VAL A 25 23.70 -5.37 7.23
CA VAL A 25 22.58 -6.15 7.76
C VAL A 25 21.69 -5.12 8.45
N GLY A 26 20.70 -4.65 7.71
CA GLY A 26 19.55 -3.89 8.18
C GLY A 26 18.34 -4.46 7.45
N ALA A 27 17.44 -5.08 8.22
CA ALA A 27 16.15 -5.69 7.86
C ALA A 27 15.90 -5.94 6.36
N VAL A 28 16.18 -7.16 5.92
CA VAL A 28 15.63 -7.70 4.66
C VAL A 28 14.22 -8.17 4.99
N ALA A 29 13.20 -7.42 4.56
CA ALA A 29 11.87 -7.97 4.34
C ALA A 29 12.00 -9.08 3.29
N GLY A 30 11.33 -10.21 3.50
CA GLY A 30 11.56 -11.44 2.73
C GLY A 30 11.25 -11.25 1.25
N THR A 31 12.25 -11.44 0.38
CA THR A 31 12.00 -11.63 -1.05
C THR A 31 11.28 -12.96 -1.23
N ALA A 32 10.03 -12.93 -1.69
CA ALA A 32 9.34 -14.12 -2.20
C ALA A 32 10.24 -14.77 -3.27
N SER A 33 10.52 -16.06 -3.13
CA SER A 33 11.32 -16.78 -4.12
C SER A 33 10.51 -16.95 -5.39
N ALA A 34 10.91 -16.30 -6.48
CA ALA A 34 10.26 -16.46 -7.79
C ALA A 34 10.08 -17.95 -8.13
N ALA A 35 8.86 -18.33 -8.53
CA ALA A 35 8.53 -19.71 -8.88
C ALA A 35 9.47 -20.23 -10.00
N PRO A 36 9.72 -21.56 -10.07
CA PRO A 36 10.68 -22.12 -11.03
C PRO A 36 10.38 -21.71 -12.48
N GLY A 37 11.33 -21.02 -13.11
CA GLY A 37 11.22 -20.57 -14.50
C GLY A 37 10.74 -19.13 -14.70
N LEU A 38 10.49 -18.38 -13.62
CA LEU A 38 10.13 -16.97 -13.65
C LEU A 38 11.25 -16.08 -13.10
N VAL A 39 11.30 -14.82 -13.54
CA VAL A 39 12.26 -13.81 -13.10
C VAL A 39 11.48 -12.62 -12.54
N GLY A 40 11.85 -12.17 -11.34
CA GLY A 40 11.27 -10.99 -10.70
C GLY A 40 11.46 -9.74 -11.56
N VAL A 41 10.41 -8.92 -11.65
CA VAL A 41 10.48 -7.60 -12.26
C VAL A 41 11.38 -6.72 -11.38
N PRO A 42 12.35 -5.97 -11.94
CA PRO A 42 13.21 -5.10 -11.15
C PRO A 42 12.40 -4.06 -10.39
N ASP A 43 12.77 -3.79 -9.14
CA ASP A 43 12.11 -2.80 -8.27
C ASP A 43 12.02 -1.40 -8.92
N SER A 44 13.02 -1.03 -9.74
CA SER A 44 13.03 0.24 -10.50
C SER A 44 11.93 0.35 -11.56
N ASN A 45 11.25 -0.75 -11.86
CA ASN A 45 10.20 -0.86 -12.86
C ASN A 45 8.83 -1.11 -12.20
N VAL A 46 8.74 -1.01 -10.88
CA VAL A 46 7.51 -1.19 -10.11
C VAL A 46 7.10 0.15 -9.52
N ASP A 47 5.82 0.49 -9.64
CA ASP A 47 5.26 1.74 -9.14
C ASP A 47 3.86 1.55 -8.54
N VAL A 48 3.45 2.48 -7.68
CA VAL A 48 2.10 2.54 -7.10
C VAL A 48 1.57 3.96 -7.25
N ASP A 49 0.46 4.10 -7.96
CA ASP A 49 -0.22 5.37 -8.22
C ASP A 49 -1.68 5.31 -7.73
N LEU A 50 -1.84 5.39 -6.41
CA LEU A 50 -3.15 5.43 -5.74
C LEU A 50 -3.44 6.86 -5.22
N ALA A 51 -4.71 7.22 -5.11
CA ALA A 51 -5.11 8.49 -4.50
C ALA A 51 -4.66 8.55 -3.02
N GLY A 52 -4.34 9.76 -2.52
CA GLY A 52 -3.81 9.94 -1.16
C GLY A 52 -4.80 9.62 -0.03
N ASP A 53 -6.07 9.42 -0.35
CA ASP A 53 -7.18 9.00 0.50
C ASP A 53 -7.76 7.63 0.11
N SER A 54 -7.04 6.86 -0.71
CA SER A 54 -7.44 5.51 -1.11
C SER A 54 -7.66 4.62 0.13
N PRO A 55 -8.76 3.85 0.21
CA PRO A 55 -8.99 2.88 1.28
C PRO A 55 -8.03 1.68 1.22
N ILE A 56 -7.25 1.54 0.14
CA ILE A 56 -6.25 0.49 -0.06
C ILE A 56 -4.89 0.94 0.49
N ASP A 57 -4.42 0.27 1.55
CA ASP A 57 -3.12 0.51 2.19
C ASP A 57 -2.02 -0.33 1.51
N VAL A 58 -1.59 0.10 0.31
CA VAL A 58 -0.51 -0.54 -0.46
C VAL A 58 0.55 0.50 -0.81
N THR A 59 1.79 0.19 -0.45
CA THR A 59 2.95 1.04 -0.75
C THR A 59 3.81 0.41 -1.85
N THR A 60 4.69 1.19 -2.47
CA THR A 60 5.66 0.68 -3.45
C THR A 60 6.48 -0.49 -2.88
N GLY A 61 6.82 -0.46 -1.59
CA GLY A 61 7.57 -1.53 -0.92
C GLY A 61 6.81 -2.86 -0.81
N ASP A 62 5.48 -2.84 -0.86
CA ASP A 62 4.65 -4.06 -0.84
C ASP A 62 4.55 -4.71 -2.23
N VAL A 63 4.85 -3.96 -3.29
CA VAL A 63 4.83 -4.43 -4.69
C VAL A 63 6.23 -4.82 -5.19
N GLU A 64 7.29 -4.26 -4.60
CA GLU A 64 8.68 -4.63 -4.88
C GLU A 64 8.92 -6.13 -4.65
N GLY A 65 9.39 -6.82 -5.69
CA GLY A 65 9.59 -8.28 -5.65
C GLY A 65 8.31 -9.14 -5.69
N ALA A 66 7.11 -8.53 -5.64
CA ALA A 66 5.84 -9.25 -5.66
C ALA A 66 5.44 -9.73 -7.06
N VAL A 67 6.04 -9.18 -8.13
CA VAL A 67 5.69 -9.52 -9.52
C VAL A 67 6.86 -10.19 -10.23
N SER A 68 6.59 -11.32 -10.87
CA SER A 68 7.56 -12.06 -11.69
C SER A 68 6.97 -12.42 -13.04
N THR A 69 7.84 -12.59 -14.04
CA THR A 69 7.41 -12.94 -15.40
C THR A 69 8.30 -14.01 -16.03
N SER A 70 7.77 -14.76 -17.00
CA SER A 70 8.52 -15.85 -17.64
C SER A 70 9.62 -15.39 -18.60
N ARG A 71 9.58 -14.13 -19.04
CA ARG A 71 10.56 -13.54 -19.96
C ARG A 71 10.47 -12.02 -19.95
N PHE A 72 11.56 -11.35 -20.33
CA PHE A 72 11.63 -9.88 -20.44
C PHE A 72 11.28 -9.12 -19.15
N ALA A 73 11.55 -9.72 -17.97
CA ALA A 73 11.34 -9.06 -16.68
C ALA A 73 12.03 -7.69 -16.59
N SER A 74 13.22 -7.53 -17.21
CA SER A 74 13.99 -6.28 -17.19
C SER A 74 13.33 -5.11 -17.93
N THR A 75 12.40 -5.38 -18.86
CA THR A 75 11.67 -4.35 -19.63
C THR A 75 10.21 -4.26 -19.25
N THR A 76 9.72 -5.18 -18.40
CA THR A 76 8.37 -5.11 -17.85
C THR A 76 8.33 -3.96 -16.86
N HIS A 77 7.31 -3.10 -16.94
CA HIS A 77 6.94 -2.13 -15.92
C HIS A 77 5.58 -2.52 -15.35
N VAL A 78 5.41 -2.38 -14.05
CA VAL A 78 4.19 -2.74 -13.33
C VAL A 78 3.77 -1.57 -12.48
N THR A 79 2.53 -1.14 -12.63
CA THR A 79 1.93 -0.08 -11.83
C THR A 79 0.65 -0.60 -11.19
N VAL A 80 0.53 -0.50 -9.87
CA VAL A 80 -0.74 -0.69 -9.15
C VAL A 80 -1.41 0.67 -9.04
N THR A 81 -2.64 0.79 -9.53
CA THR A 81 -3.36 2.08 -9.58
C THR A 81 -4.87 1.86 -9.45
N SER A 82 -5.65 2.93 -9.28
CA SER A 82 -7.11 2.87 -9.29
C SER A 82 -7.66 3.08 -10.71
N GLY A 83 -8.83 2.52 -11.02
CA GLY A 83 -9.43 2.55 -12.36
C GLY A 83 -9.62 3.96 -12.95
N ASP A 84 -9.80 4.98 -12.10
CA ASP A 84 -9.93 6.39 -12.46
C ASP A 84 -8.59 7.11 -12.73
N ARG A 85 -7.47 6.50 -12.34
CA ARG A 85 -6.11 7.07 -12.45
C ARG A 85 -5.26 6.45 -13.56
N VAL A 86 -5.78 5.45 -14.26
CA VAL A 86 -5.07 4.83 -15.38
C VAL A 86 -4.92 5.84 -16.53
N ASP A 87 -3.67 6.18 -16.88
CA ASP A 87 -3.36 7.11 -17.98
C ASP A 87 -4.05 6.71 -19.30
N ASP A 88 -4.87 7.64 -19.79
CA ASP A 88 -5.81 7.64 -20.92
C ASP A 88 -5.23 7.35 -22.32
N SER A 89 -4.03 6.79 -22.41
CA SER A 89 -3.33 6.51 -23.67
C SER A 89 -3.95 5.41 -24.52
N GLY A 90 -4.95 4.68 -24.00
CA GLY A 90 -5.64 3.57 -24.69
C GLY A 90 -7.17 3.55 -24.61
N GLY A 91 -7.81 4.54 -23.97
CA GLY A 91 -9.25 4.80 -24.05
C GLY A 91 -10.23 3.73 -23.52
N VAL A 92 -9.76 2.67 -22.86
CA VAL A 92 -10.61 1.66 -22.22
C VAL A 92 -10.09 1.40 -20.82
N SER A 93 -10.84 1.83 -19.80
CA SER A 93 -10.64 1.45 -18.40
C SER A 93 -11.73 0.43 -18.05
N PHE A 94 -11.33 -0.69 -17.47
CA PHE A 94 -12.26 -1.59 -16.77
C PHE A 94 -12.01 -1.41 -15.28
N GLY A 95 -13.09 -1.18 -14.55
CA GLY A 95 -13.09 -0.97 -13.12
C GLY A 95 -13.80 0.32 -12.71
N GLY A 96 -14.56 0.27 -11.63
CA GLY A 96 -15.09 1.46 -10.97
C GLY A 96 -13.97 2.33 -10.40
N ALA A 97 -14.30 3.56 -9.99
CA ALA A 97 -13.34 4.50 -9.41
C ALA A 97 -12.62 3.96 -8.15
N GLU A 98 -13.15 2.91 -7.52
CA GLU A 98 -12.57 2.26 -6.33
C GLU A 98 -11.90 0.91 -6.64
N ASP A 99 -11.92 0.46 -7.91
CA ASP A 99 -11.31 -0.82 -8.28
C ASP A 99 -9.80 -0.65 -8.48
N VAL A 100 -9.03 -1.59 -7.93
CA VAL A 100 -7.59 -1.62 -8.15
C VAL A 100 -7.26 -2.35 -9.44
N VAL A 101 -6.52 -1.64 -10.29
CA VAL A 101 -6.08 -2.09 -11.61
C VAL A 101 -4.57 -2.34 -11.57
N LEU A 102 -4.16 -3.50 -12.09
CA LEU A 102 -2.76 -3.80 -12.32
C LEU A 102 -2.38 -3.47 -13.77
N VAL A 103 -1.57 -2.43 -13.97
CA VAL A 103 -1.09 -2.01 -15.30
C VAL A 103 0.28 -2.63 -15.57
N ILE A 104 0.36 -3.49 -16.58
CA ILE A 104 1.59 -4.16 -17.00
C ILE A 104 2.03 -3.59 -18.35
N ARG A 105 3.15 -2.87 -18.38
CA ARG A 105 3.72 -2.22 -19.57
C ARG A 105 5.02 -2.89 -20.01
N ASP A 106 5.32 -2.79 -21.29
CA ASP A 106 6.62 -3.15 -21.87
C ASP A 106 6.90 -2.26 -23.07
N ASP A 107 8.13 -1.79 -23.21
CA ASP A 107 8.54 -0.85 -24.27
C ASP A 107 8.60 -1.50 -25.66
N THR A 108 8.42 -2.82 -25.76
CA THR A 108 8.52 -3.58 -27.00
C THR A 108 7.36 -4.55 -27.16
N ASN A 109 6.74 -4.55 -28.35
CA ASN A 109 5.69 -5.49 -28.71
C ASN A 109 6.18 -6.95 -28.67
N HIS A 110 5.59 -7.77 -27.80
CA HIS A 110 5.96 -9.16 -27.58
C HIS A 110 4.75 -10.11 -27.60
N GLY A 111 4.99 -11.39 -27.91
CA GLY A 111 3.97 -12.45 -27.76
C GLY A 111 3.71 -12.82 -26.30
N SER A 112 2.78 -13.76 -26.08
CA SER A 112 2.20 -14.05 -24.76
C SER A 112 3.17 -14.46 -23.64
N ARG A 113 3.10 -13.84 -22.47
CA ARG A 113 3.99 -14.15 -21.34
C ARG A 113 3.19 -14.47 -20.10
N GLU A 114 3.77 -15.35 -19.30
CA GLU A 114 3.22 -15.73 -18.01
C GLU A 114 3.69 -14.73 -16.95
N VAL A 115 2.74 -14.27 -16.14
CA VAL A 115 2.93 -13.32 -15.06
C VAL A 115 2.49 -14.00 -13.77
N THR A 116 3.25 -13.77 -12.71
CA THR A 116 2.84 -14.13 -11.35
C THR A 116 2.86 -12.90 -10.47
N VAL A 117 1.83 -12.75 -9.65
CA VAL A 117 1.72 -11.73 -8.61
C VAL A 117 1.63 -12.42 -7.27
N ASP A 118 2.28 -11.88 -6.24
CA ASP A 118 2.18 -12.40 -4.88
C ASP A 118 0.72 -12.43 -4.43
N ALA A 119 0.28 -13.57 -3.89
CA ALA A 119 -1.09 -13.74 -3.44
C ALA A 119 -1.42 -12.86 -2.23
N ASP A 120 -0.43 -12.50 -1.41
CA ASP A 120 -0.61 -11.59 -0.28
C ASP A 120 -0.87 -10.16 -0.76
N LEU A 121 -0.17 -9.72 -1.82
CA LEU A 121 -0.43 -8.44 -2.48
C LEU A 121 -1.83 -8.42 -3.10
N ILE A 122 -2.21 -9.48 -3.82
CA ILE A 122 -3.56 -9.58 -4.41
C ILE A 122 -4.65 -9.55 -3.33
N ARG A 123 -4.44 -10.20 -2.18
CA ARG A 123 -5.40 -10.14 -1.06
C ARG A 123 -5.43 -8.78 -0.37
N ALA A 124 -4.30 -8.09 -0.24
CA ALA A 124 -4.26 -6.72 0.31
C ALA A 124 -5.01 -5.72 -0.57
N VAL A 125 -4.98 -5.97 -1.90
CA VAL A 125 -5.54 -5.09 -2.92
C VAL A 125 -7.00 -5.38 -3.24
N VAL A 126 -7.33 -6.64 -3.45
CA VAL A 126 -8.64 -7.12 -3.96
C VAL A 126 -9.48 -7.74 -2.84
N GLY A 127 -8.89 -7.96 -1.66
CA GLY A 127 -9.53 -8.64 -0.52
C GLY A 127 -9.56 -10.17 -0.65
N HIS A 128 -9.34 -10.72 -1.84
CA HIS A 128 -9.43 -12.16 -2.12
C HIS A 128 -8.49 -12.60 -3.27
N ILE A 129 -8.35 -13.91 -3.50
CA ILE A 129 -7.62 -14.43 -4.68
C ILE A 129 -8.63 -14.70 -5.81
N PRO A 130 -8.48 -14.06 -6.97
CA PRO A 130 -9.41 -14.22 -8.08
C PRO A 130 -9.21 -15.56 -8.80
N SER A 131 -10.30 -16.13 -9.32
CA SER A 131 -10.26 -17.32 -10.17
C SER A 131 -10.05 -16.97 -11.65
N THR A 132 -10.34 -15.72 -12.02
CA THR A 132 -10.13 -15.16 -13.36
C THR A 132 -9.51 -13.77 -13.31
N VAL A 133 -8.64 -13.51 -14.27
CA VAL A 133 -8.19 -12.16 -14.60
C VAL A 133 -8.77 -11.74 -15.93
N THR A 134 -9.27 -10.52 -15.98
CA THR A 134 -9.64 -9.84 -17.21
C THR A 134 -8.54 -8.83 -17.51
N GLY A 135 -8.13 -8.70 -18.76
CA GLY A 135 -7.18 -7.66 -19.12
C GLY A 135 -7.43 -7.04 -20.47
N VAL A 136 -7.05 -5.77 -20.61
CA VAL A 136 -7.18 -4.97 -21.82
C VAL A 136 -5.82 -4.58 -22.33
N HIS A 137 -5.52 -4.97 -23.55
CA HIS A 137 -4.33 -4.56 -24.26
C HIS A 137 -4.49 -3.12 -24.80
N SER A 138 -3.38 -2.39 -24.98
CA SER A 138 -3.36 -1.02 -25.50
C SER A 138 -4.03 -0.84 -26.88
N SER A 139 -4.23 -1.93 -27.62
CA SER A 139 -5.00 -1.94 -28.87
C SER A 139 -6.52 -2.00 -28.66
N GLY A 140 -7.00 -2.00 -27.41
CA GLY A 140 -8.40 -2.22 -27.02
C GLY A 140 -8.80 -3.69 -26.89
N GLU A 141 -7.95 -4.65 -27.30
CA GLU A 141 -8.27 -6.08 -27.24
C GLU A 141 -8.37 -6.54 -25.78
N THR A 142 -9.55 -7.01 -25.38
CA THR A 142 -9.79 -7.57 -24.05
C THR A 142 -9.57 -9.08 -24.07
N TRP A 143 -9.11 -9.65 -22.96
CA TRP A 143 -8.86 -11.06 -22.79
C TRP A 143 -9.22 -11.51 -21.37
N VAL A 144 -9.73 -12.72 -21.23
CA VAL A 144 -9.99 -13.36 -19.93
C VAL A 144 -9.10 -14.58 -19.79
N ARG A 145 -8.49 -14.78 -18.61
CA ARG A 145 -7.68 -15.97 -18.31
C ARG A 145 -8.00 -16.50 -16.93
N GLN A 146 -8.05 -17.82 -16.86
CA GLN A 146 -8.09 -18.53 -15.59
C GLN A 146 -6.78 -18.29 -14.85
N VAL A 147 -6.90 -18.06 -13.54
CA VAL A 147 -5.78 -17.93 -12.63
C VAL A 147 -5.41 -19.31 -12.10
N ASP A 148 -4.12 -19.61 -12.07
CA ASP A 148 -3.57 -20.73 -11.32
C ASP A 148 -2.99 -20.21 -9.99
N ALA A 149 -3.70 -20.46 -8.89
CA ALA A 149 -3.29 -20.03 -7.56
C ALA A 149 -2.52 -21.16 -6.86
N GLY A 150 -1.23 -20.95 -6.57
CA GLY A 150 -0.36 -21.95 -5.97
C GLY A 150 1.00 -21.37 -5.57
N ASP A 151 1.68 -22.02 -4.61
CA ASP A 151 3.01 -21.61 -4.13
C ASP A 151 3.10 -20.16 -3.60
N GLY A 152 2.00 -19.61 -3.07
CA GLY A 152 1.94 -18.23 -2.56
C GLY A 152 1.79 -17.16 -3.65
N ALA A 153 1.51 -17.53 -4.90
CA ALA A 153 1.34 -16.57 -6.00
C ALA A 153 0.13 -16.89 -6.88
N VAL A 154 -0.37 -15.85 -7.54
CA VAL A 154 -1.44 -15.84 -8.55
C VAL A 154 -0.78 -15.83 -9.92
N ARG A 155 -0.97 -16.89 -10.72
CA ARG A 155 -0.33 -17.06 -12.05
C ARG A 155 -1.34 -16.94 -13.18
N PHE A 156 -1.02 -16.15 -14.21
CA PHE A 156 -1.86 -16.02 -15.41
C PHE A 156 -1.04 -15.66 -16.67
N GLU A 157 -1.60 -15.89 -17.86
CA GLU A 157 -0.96 -15.59 -19.14
C GLU A 157 -1.48 -14.27 -19.73
N VAL A 158 -0.60 -13.30 -20.00
CA VAL A 158 -0.95 -12.08 -20.73
C VAL A 158 -0.64 -12.30 -22.23
N PRO A 159 -1.64 -12.29 -23.14
CA PRO A 159 -1.52 -12.80 -24.50
C PRO A 159 -0.70 -11.96 -25.48
N LYS A 160 -0.66 -10.63 -25.33
CA LYS A 160 0.15 -9.70 -26.13
C LYS A 160 0.75 -8.65 -25.20
N PHE A 161 2.02 -8.34 -25.37
CA PHE A 161 2.73 -7.42 -24.48
C PHE A 161 3.02 -6.10 -25.19
N SER A 162 2.29 -5.07 -24.78
CA SER A 162 2.62 -3.65 -24.88
C SER A 162 2.23 -3.03 -23.54
N THR A 163 1.17 -2.23 -23.45
CA THR A 163 0.47 -1.92 -22.20
C THR A 163 -0.75 -2.84 -22.06
N ASN A 164 -0.90 -3.50 -20.91
CA ASN A 164 -2.11 -4.22 -20.53
C ASN A 164 -2.62 -3.69 -19.19
N GLN A 165 -3.92 -3.43 -19.08
CA GLN A 165 -4.59 -3.23 -17.80
C GLN A 165 -5.20 -4.55 -17.37
N VAL A 166 -5.09 -4.94 -16.11
CA VAL A 166 -5.60 -6.21 -15.59
C VAL A 166 -6.50 -5.94 -14.39
N THR A 167 -7.74 -6.43 -14.46
CA THR A 167 -8.72 -6.48 -13.37
C THR A 167 -8.93 -7.91 -12.90
N PHE A 168 -9.39 -8.05 -11.67
CA PHE A 168 -9.53 -9.32 -10.96
C PHE A 168 -11.01 -9.57 -10.68
N GLU A 169 -11.55 -10.69 -11.17
CA GLU A 169 -12.92 -11.15 -10.85
C GLU A 169 -12.81 -12.45 -10.04
N GLY A 170 -13.53 -12.55 -8.92
CA GLY A 170 -13.37 -13.67 -8.01
C GLY A 170 -14.34 -13.73 -6.82
N GLU A 171 -14.26 -14.89 -6.15
CA GLU A 171 -15.00 -15.26 -4.94
C GLU A 171 -14.78 -14.25 -3.81
N PHE A 172 -15.86 -13.64 -3.32
CA PHE A 172 -15.85 -12.90 -2.07
C PHE A 172 -15.62 -13.90 -0.92
N HIS A 173 -14.60 -13.63 -0.10
CA HIS A 173 -14.34 -14.40 1.12
C HIS A 173 -14.02 -13.45 2.28
N ALA A 174 -14.73 -13.59 3.41
CA ALA A 174 -14.49 -12.82 4.62
C ALA A 174 -14.55 -13.73 5.85
N SER A 175 -13.59 -13.60 6.76
CA SER A 175 -13.59 -14.38 8.00
C SER A 175 -13.16 -13.55 9.22
N GLY A 176 -13.67 -13.92 10.39
CA GLY A 176 -13.36 -13.23 11.65
C GLY A 176 -14.27 -13.63 12.81
N THR A 177 -13.98 -13.11 14.00
CA THR A 177 -14.81 -13.24 15.20
C THR A 177 -15.73 -12.03 15.32
N PHE A 178 -17.03 -12.28 15.48
CA PHE A 178 -18.08 -11.26 15.52
C PHE A 178 -18.86 -11.35 16.84
N SER A 179 -19.11 -10.20 17.46
CA SER A 179 -19.99 -10.08 18.63
C SER A 179 -21.37 -9.55 18.22
N ASN A 180 -22.29 -9.48 19.17
CA ASN A 180 -23.67 -9.08 18.91
C ASN A 180 -23.74 -7.65 18.34
N GLY A 181 -24.41 -7.47 17.20
CA GLY A 181 -24.55 -6.17 16.54
C GLY A 181 -23.39 -5.80 15.61
N SER A 182 -22.41 -6.70 15.39
CA SER A 182 -21.36 -6.50 14.39
C SER A 182 -21.94 -6.40 12.98
N SER A 183 -21.27 -5.67 12.08
CA SER A 183 -21.69 -5.61 10.67
C SER A 183 -20.50 -5.57 9.71
N LEU A 184 -20.68 -6.20 8.54
CA LEU A 184 -19.74 -6.24 7.43
C LEU A 184 -20.38 -5.64 6.17
N THR A 185 -19.59 -4.97 5.34
CA THR A 185 -20.05 -4.43 4.06
C THR A 185 -19.10 -4.76 2.92
N TRP A 186 -19.63 -5.04 1.72
CA TRP A 186 -18.84 -5.24 0.50
C TRP A 186 -19.56 -4.73 -0.75
N GLY A 187 -18.79 -4.41 -1.79
CA GLY A 187 -19.31 -4.04 -3.10
C GLY A 187 -19.49 -5.27 -4.01
N LEU A 188 -20.55 -5.30 -4.81
CA LEU A 188 -20.78 -6.28 -5.87
C LEU A 188 -21.13 -5.57 -7.17
N THR A 189 -20.30 -5.75 -8.20
CA THR A 189 -20.44 -5.02 -9.47
C THR A 189 -21.42 -5.69 -10.44
N ASP A 190 -21.59 -7.01 -10.35
CA ASP A 190 -22.52 -7.78 -11.19
C ASP A 190 -23.20 -8.88 -10.34
N LEU A 191 -24.51 -8.76 -10.15
CA LEU A 191 -25.31 -9.70 -9.37
C LEU A 191 -25.55 -11.02 -10.11
N ASP A 192 -25.42 -11.03 -11.44
CA ASP A 192 -25.68 -12.23 -12.23
C ASP A 192 -24.55 -13.26 -12.16
N ALA A 193 -23.37 -12.81 -11.77
CA ALA A 193 -22.21 -13.65 -11.52
C ALA A 193 -22.23 -14.33 -10.13
N ALA A 194 -23.16 -13.91 -9.25
CA ALA A 194 -23.08 -14.20 -7.83
C ALA A 194 -23.69 -15.56 -7.42
N SER A 195 -22.96 -16.39 -6.67
CA SER A 195 -23.51 -17.60 -6.06
C SER A 195 -24.33 -17.28 -4.80
N GLU A 196 -24.99 -18.31 -4.26
CA GLU A 196 -25.50 -18.25 -2.87
C GLU A 196 -24.36 -17.89 -1.90
N VAL A 197 -24.69 -17.09 -0.89
CA VAL A 197 -23.74 -16.73 0.16
C VAL A 197 -23.74 -17.86 1.19
N THR A 198 -22.58 -18.48 1.37
CA THR A 198 -22.34 -19.51 2.38
C THR A 198 -21.71 -18.86 3.60
N VAL A 199 -22.30 -19.03 4.77
CA VAL A 199 -21.77 -18.54 6.04
C VAL A 199 -21.52 -19.74 6.96
N ASN A 200 -20.26 -20.10 7.16
CA ASN A 200 -19.86 -21.11 8.13
C ASN A 200 -19.70 -20.43 9.50
N ALA A 201 -20.65 -20.66 10.38
CA ALA A 201 -20.66 -20.16 11.75
C ALA A 201 -20.01 -21.18 12.70
N THR A 202 -18.87 -20.83 13.26
CA THR A 202 -18.15 -21.64 14.24
C THR A 202 -18.37 -21.09 15.65
N GLY A 203 -18.75 -21.98 16.56
CA GLY A 203 -18.99 -21.64 17.95
C GLY A 203 -17.72 -21.11 18.62
N SER A 204 -17.84 -19.99 19.33
CA SER A 204 -16.73 -19.35 20.05
C SER A 204 -17.15 -19.01 21.48
N SER A 205 -16.32 -19.41 22.46
CA SER A 205 -16.57 -19.15 23.88
C SER A 205 -15.85 -17.89 24.35
N SER A 206 -16.56 -17.02 25.07
CA SER A 206 -16.00 -15.81 25.67
C SER A 206 -15.87 -15.97 27.20
N VAL A 207 -14.85 -15.32 27.75
CA VAL A 207 -14.52 -15.43 29.18
C VAL A 207 -14.13 -14.06 29.73
N GLU A 208 -14.55 -13.77 30.96
CA GLU A 208 -14.12 -12.56 31.68
C GLU A 208 -13.87 -12.86 33.15
N TRP A 209 -13.02 -12.06 33.79
CA TRP A 209 -12.77 -12.18 35.22
C TRP A 209 -13.81 -11.37 35.97
N ASP A 210 -14.54 -12.02 36.87
CA ASP A 210 -15.44 -11.37 37.81
C ASP A 210 -14.98 -11.67 39.24
N ASN A 211 -14.21 -10.73 39.79
CA ASN A 211 -13.58 -10.88 41.10
C ASN A 211 -14.37 -10.07 42.13
N GLU A 212 -14.92 -10.76 43.13
CA GLU A 212 -15.74 -10.16 44.17
C GLU A 212 -14.92 -9.88 45.42
N THR A 213 -15.07 -8.69 46.01
CA THR A 213 -14.35 -8.28 47.22
C THR A 213 -15.28 -7.65 48.25
N ALA A 214 -15.10 -8.01 49.53
CA ALA A 214 -15.84 -7.42 50.63
C ALA A 214 -15.05 -7.53 51.94
N SER A 215 -15.39 -6.68 52.90
CA SER A 215 -14.96 -6.78 54.29
C SER A 215 -16.21 -7.16 55.10
N LEU A 216 -16.14 -8.28 55.83
CA LEU A 216 -17.32 -8.88 56.47
C LEU A 216 -17.05 -9.20 57.94
N VAL A 217 -18.04 -8.93 58.79
CA VAL A 217 -18.06 -9.38 60.20
C VAL A 217 -18.80 -10.73 60.36
N ASP A 218 -18.71 -11.37 61.52
CA ASP A 218 -19.35 -12.69 61.74
C ASP A 218 -20.88 -12.64 61.54
N GLY A 219 -21.37 -13.48 60.63
CA GLY A 219 -22.78 -13.58 60.27
C GLY A 219 -23.26 -12.54 59.25
N GLU A 220 -22.38 -11.68 58.74
CA GLU A 220 -22.68 -10.73 57.66
C GLU A 220 -22.61 -11.41 56.28
N SER A 221 -23.42 -10.90 55.34
CA SER A 221 -23.39 -11.32 53.94
C SER A 221 -23.28 -10.13 52.99
N THR A 222 -22.65 -10.35 51.84
CA THR A 222 -22.61 -9.42 50.71
C THR A 222 -23.23 -10.07 49.47
N SER A 223 -23.74 -9.24 48.55
CA SER A 223 -24.23 -9.72 47.25
C SER A 223 -23.08 -10.00 46.29
N VAL A 224 -23.24 -11.01 45.44
CA VAL A 224 -22.36 -11.33 44.31
C VAL A 224 -23.20 -11.59 43.06
N ALA A 225 -22.62 -11.42 41.86
CA ALA A 225 -23.38 -11.43 40.61
C ALA A 225 -22.82 -12.31 39.49
N PHE A 226 -22.23 -13.47 39.81
CA PHE A 226 -21.64 -14.34 38.80
C PHE A 226 -22.59 -14.77 37.67
N ALA A 227 -22.18 -14.57 36.42
CA ALA A 227 -22.95 -14.81 35.21
C ALA A 227 -22.27 -15.78 34.22
N GLY A 228 -22.87 -15.90 33.03
CA GLY A 228 -22.53 -16.91 32.02
C GLY A 228 -23.39 -18.18 32.07
N ASN A 229 -23.13 -19.12 31.15
CA ASN A 229 -23.88 -20.38 31.00
C ASN A 229 -23.04 -21.64 31.24
N ALA A 230 -21.77 -21.48 31.61
CA ALA A 230 -20.86 -22.58 31.93
C ALA A 230 -20.39 -22.49 33.38
N PRO A 231 -19.89 -23.59 33.97
CA PRO A 231 -19.32 -23.56 35.31
C PRO A 231 -18.20 -22.52 35.42
N LEU A 232 -18.20 -21.76 36.51
CA LEU A 232 -17.15 -20.78 36.80
C LEU A 232 -15.79 -21.47 36.86
N THR A 233 -14.78 -20.81 36.31
CA THR A 233 -13.39 -21.24 36.39
C THR A 233 -12.59 -20.28 37.25
N GLY A 234 -11.34 -20.61 37.58
CA GLY A 234 -10.52 -19.72 38.40
C GLY A 234 -9.05 -20.10 38.45
N PRO A 235 -8.27 -19.43 39.30
CA PRO A 235 -6.82 -19.49 39.29
C PRO A 235 -6.27 -20.73 40.02
N SER A 236 -7.12 -21.60 40.58
CA SER A 236 -6.65 -22.80 41.26
C SER A 236 -5.90 -23.75 40.31
N SER A 237 -5.09 -24.64 40.87
CA SER A 237 -4.41 -25.67 40.07
C SER A 237 -5.37 -26.64 39.37
N ASN A 238 -6.63 -26.71 39.81
CA ASN A 238 -7.69 -27.50 39.20
C ASN A 238 -8.62 -26.66 38.30
N GLY A 239 -8.32 -25.37 38.10
CA GLY A 239 -9.12 -24.45 37.31
C GLY A 239 -10.42 -24.01 37.97
N LEU A 240 -10.56 -24.17 39.29
CA LEU A 240 -11.74 -23.77 40.05
C LEU A 240 -11.58 -22.34 40.60
N PRO A 241 -12.69 -21.64 40.92
CA PRO A 241 -12.64 -20.38 41.64
C PRO A 241 -11.95 -20.54 43.00
N THR A 242 -11.35 -19.46 43.47
CA THR A 242 -10.62 -19.44 44.75
C THR A 242 -11.10 -18.30 45.62
N ALA A 243 -11.30 -18.57 46.90
CA ALA A 243 -11.54 -17.54 47.89
C ALA A 243 -10.27 -17.28 48.71
N THR A 244 -9.94 -16.02 48.90
CA THR A 244 -8.85 -15.56 49.75
C THR A 244 -9.44 -14.77 50.91
N ILE A 245 -9.08 -15.14 52.13
CA ILE A 245 -9.44 -14.40 53.33
C ILE A 245 -8.18 -13.81 53.92
N THR A 246 -8.21 -12.51 54.22
CA THR A 246 -7.13 -11.77 54.85
C THR A 246 -7.56 -11.29 56.22
N ALA A 247 -6.75 -11.64 57.22
CA ALA A 247 -6.94 -11.19 58.59
C ALA A 247 -6.17 -9.87 58.82
N PRO A 248 -6.74 -8.89 59.53
CA PRO A 248 -6.05 -7.64 59.84
C PRO A 248 -4.76 -7.89 60.64
N GLU A 249 -3.81 -6.96 60.57
CA GLU A 249 -2.63 -6.98 61.44
C GLU A 249 -3.07 -6.76 62.89
N GLY A 250 -2.53 -7.55 63.82
CA GLY A 250 -2.69 -7.27 65.23
C GLY A 250 -2.00 -5.95 65.57
N HIS A 251 -2.59 -5.17 66.46
CA HIS A 251 -2.05 -3.88 66.89
C HIS A 251 -1.96 -3.83 68.43
N SER A 252 -1.42 -2.75 68.97
CA SER A 252 -1.31 -2.59 70.41
C SER A 252 -1.60 -1.17 70.83
N GLU A 253 -2.40 -1.02 71.86
CA GLU A 253 -2.70 0.27 72.49
C GLU A 253 -1.98 0.36 73.83
N THR A 254 -1.45 1.54 74.14
CA THR A 254 -0.71 1.79 75.38
C THR A 254 -1.38 2.89 76.18
N ASP A 255 -1.84 2.56 77.39
CA ASP A 255 -2.15 3.53 78.41
C ASP A 255 -0.84 3.96 79.09
N PRO A 256 -0.57 5.26 79.27
CA PRO A 256 0.65 5.73 79.94
C PRO A 256 0.73 5.26 81.40
N GLY A 257 -0.37 4.76 81.96
CA GLY A 257 -0.42 4.27 83.31
C GLY A 257 -0.54 5.40 84.32
N LYS A 258 -0.32 5.09 85.59
CA LYS A 258 -0.46 6.04 86.70
C LYS A 258 0.60 5.81 87.76
N ASP A 259 1.27 6.91 88.11
CA ASP A 259 2.18 6.98 89.26
C ASP A 259 1.37 7.01 90.56
N ASP A 260 1.92 6.42 91.62
CA ASP A 260 1.37 6.46 92.98
C ASP A 260 -0.03 5.81 93.13
N ILE A 261 -0.14 4.50 92.89
CA ILE A 261 -1.37 3.71 93.13
C ILE A 261 -1.44 3.20 94.58
N ASP A 262 -2.31 3.80 95.40
CA ASP A 262 -2.52 3.47 96.84
C ASP A 262 -3.52 2.32 97.11
N SER A 263 -4.50 2.09 96.22
CA SER A 263 -5.59 1.13 96.48
C SER A 263 -6.33 0.70 95.20
N GLY A 264 -5.60 0.06 94.30
CA GLY A 264 -6.10 -0.44 93.02
C GLY A 264 -6.10 0.60 91.89
N TYR A 265 -5.86 0.14 90.67
CA TYR A 265 -5.87 0.91 89.44
C TYR A 265 -6.78 0.25 88.40
N THR A 266 -7.58 1.08 87.72
CA THR A 266 -8.40 0.64 86.59
C THR A 266 -8.02 1.48 85.38
N ALA A 267 -7.56 0.82 84.32
CA ALA A 267 -7.37 1.43 83.01
C ALA A 267 -8.51 1.00 82.08
N GLU A 268 -9.03 1.94 81.30
CA GLU A 268 -9.96 1.69 80.20
C GLU A 268 -9.23 2.02 78.91
N ILE A 269 -8.83 0.99 78.17
CA ILE A 269 -8.14 1.13 76.89
C ILE A 269 -9.17 1.02 75.77
N PRO A 270 -9.24 1.95 74.81
CA PRO A 270 -10.19 1.86 73.70
C PRO A 270 -10.15 0.49 73.03
N TYR A 271 -11.33 -0.06 72.76
CA TYR A 271 -11.50 -1.31 72.05
C TYR A 271 -11.91 -1.00 70.62
N ASP A 272 -11.21 -1.57 69.65
CA ASP A 272 -11.54 -1.44 68.23
C ASP A 272 -12.25 -2.67 67.66
N GLY A 273 -12.46 -3.69 68.49
CA GLY A 273 -13.23 -4.87 68.15
C GLY A 273 -12.46 -6.20 68.20
N ASP A 274 -11.14 -6.19 68.33
CA ASP A 274 -10.27 -7.39 68.26
C ASP A 274 -10.08 -8.12 69.59
N THR A 275 -9.85 -9.44 69.62
CA THR A 275 -9.62 -10.14 70.90
C THR A 275 -8.33 -9.70 71.58
N VAL A 276 -8.31 -9.61 72.92
CA VAL A 276 -7.07 -9.30 73.66
C VAL A 276 -6.13 -10.50 73.59
N GLY A 277 -5.10 -10.40 72.74
CA GLY A 277 -4.06 -11.41 72.50
C GLY A 277 -2.90 -11.35 73.47
N GLY A 278 -2.69 -10.20 74.11
CA GLY A 278 -1.62 -10.01 75.09
C GLY A 278 -1.78 -8.78 75.96
N LEU A 279 -1.12 -8.81 77.11
CA LEU A 279 -1.04 -7.72 78.07
C LEU A 279 0.40 -7.60 78.53
N SER A 280 0.92 -6.36 78.58
CA SER A 280 2.21 -6.05 79.18
C SER A 280 2.02 -4.91 80.16
N ILE A 281 2.48 -5.10 81.39
CA ILE A 281 2.45 -4.09 82.45
C ILE A 281 3.88 -3.93 82.96
N ASN A 282 4.39 -2.70 83.03
CA ASN A 282 5.61 -2.45 83.81
C ASN A 282 5.24 -2.08 85.23
N VAL A 283 5.84 -2.83 86.14
CA VAL A 283 5.59 -2.78 87.58
C VAL A 283 6.85 -2.26 88.25
N ALA A 284 6.82 -1.02 88.76
CA ALA A 284 7.88 -0.46 89.58
C ALA A 284 7.44 -0.27 91.04
N THR A 285 8.35 -0.58 91.98
CA THR A 285 8.17 -0.38 93.42
C THR A 285 9.11 0.71 93.90
N VAL A 286 8.58 1.73 94.57
CA VAL A 286 9.37 2.85 95.09
C VAL A 286 9.92 2.51 96.48
N ASP A 287 11.23 2.70 96.67
CA ASP A 287 12.10 2.27 97.78
C ASP A 287 11.52 2.20 99.21
N GLY A 288 11.77 1.07 99.90
CA GLY A 288 12.42 1.13 101.23
C GLY A 288 11.92 0.24 102.38
N VAL A 289 10.76 -0.43 102.33
CA VAL A 289 10.28 -1.28 103.45
C VAL A 289 9.68 -2.59 102.93
N ALA A 290 10.15 -3.71 103.48
CA ALA A 290 9.72 -5.06 103.10
C ALA A 290 8.37 -5.43 103.70
N THR A 291 7.30 -5.45 102.90
CA THR A 291 6.17 -6.36 103.14
C THR A 291 5.90 -7.18 101.88
N PRO A 292 5.40 -8.42 102.03
CA PRO A 292 4.99 -9.20 100.89
C PRO A 292 3.65 -8.63 100.40
N ASP A 293 3.64 -8.03 99.21
CA ASP A 293 2.43 -7.48 98.60
C ASP A 293 1.86 -8.52 97.63
N HIS A 294 0.54 -8.73 97.72
CA HIS A 294 -0.21 -9.59 96.82
C HIS A 294 -0.89 -8.69 95.80
N TYR A 295 -0.55 -8.84 94.52
CA TYR A 295 -1.24 -8.14 93.44
C TYR A 295 -2.12 -9.11 92.65
N THR A 296 -3.22 -8.61 92.13
CA THR A 296 -4.09 -9.35 91.20
C THR A 296 -4.31 -8.49 89.97
N VAL A 297 -4.00 -9.02 88.79
CA VAL A 297 -4.30 -8.40 87.50
C VAL A 297 -5.54 -9.07 86.91
N ARG A 298 -6.54 -8.27 86.58
CA ARG A 298 -7.74 -8.71 85.86
C ARG A 298 -7.88 -7.94 84.55
N VAL A 299 -8.36 -8.63 83.53
CA VAL A 299 -8.77 -8.05 82.24
C VAL A 299 -10.22 -8.46 82.01
N GLU A 300 -11.12 -7.50 81.79
CA GLU A 300 -12.57 -7.75 81.69
C GLU A 300 -13.12 -8.54 82.90
N GLY A 301 -12.56 -8.28 84.10
CA GLY A 301 -12.89 -8.98 85.33
C GLY A 301 -12.36 -10.43 85.44
N GLN A 302 -11.70 -10.97 84.41
CA GLN A 302 -11.00 -12.25 84.46
C GLN A 302 -9.60 -12.07 85.05
N THR A 303 -9.28 -12.78 86.14
CA THR A 303 -7.93 -12.80 86.71
C THR A 303 -6.94 -13.48 85.77
N ILE A 304 -5.93 -12.72 85.33
CA ILE A 304 -4.86 -13.18 84.43
C ILE A 304 -3.65 -13.63 85.23
N ASP A 305 -3.34 -12.89 86.29
CA ASP A 305 -2.26 -13.25 87.22
C ASP A 305 -2.61 -12.82 88.64
N SER A 306 -2.06 -13.55 89.60
CA SER A 306 -2.08 -13.21 91.02
C SER A 306 -0.85 -13.81 91.66
N ASP A 307 0.11 -12.98 92.04
CA ASP A 307 1.37 -13.45 92.62
C ASP A 307 1.78 -12.62 93.84
N TRP A 308 2.68 -13.21 94.63
CA TRP A 308 3.37 -12.55 95.72
C TRP A 308 4.74 -12.10 95.22
N ASP A 309 4.94 -10.80 95.04
CA ASP A 309 6.26 -10.29 94.65
C ASP A 309 6.96 -9.63 95.85
N PRO A 310 8.01 -10.25 96.40
CA PRO A 310 8.73 -9.63 97.50
C PRO A 310 9.67 -8.51 97.08
N TYR A 311 10.16 -8.37 95.84
CA TYR A 311 11.05 -7.27 95.41
C TYR A 311 11.37 -7.33 93.90
N ASN A 312 11.31 -6.17 93.21
CA ASN A 312 12.11 -5.65 92.06
C ASN A 312 11.24 -4.97 90.97
N GLU A 313 11.79 -3.97 90.26
CA GLU A 313 11.22 -3.49 88.98
C GLU A 313 11.11 -4.66 88.00
N ARG A 314 9.89 -4.91 87.50
CA ARG A 314 9.63 -6.02 86.57
C ARG A 314 8.66 -5.57 85.49
N SER A 315 9.07 -5.76 84.23
CA SER A 315 8.13 -5.81 83.12
C SER A 315 7.57 -7.23 83.07
N THR A 316 6.26 -7.36 83.25
CA THR A 316 5.57 -8.65 83.13
C THR A 316 4.67 -8.61 81.91
N SER A 317 4.89 -9.57 81.01
CA SER A 317 4.09 -9.74 79.81
C SER A 317 3.42 -11.10 79.80
N TRP A 318 2.13 -11.10 79.47
CA TRP A 318 1.29 -12.27 79.29
C TRP A 318 0.85 -12.27 77.82
N GLY A 319 1.23 -13.31 77.07
CA GLY A 319 0.83 -13.50 75.67
C GLY A 319 -0.06 -14.73 75.49
N GLY A 320 -0.74 -14.82 74.35
CA GLY A 320 -1.70 -15.89 74.07
C GLY A 320 -2.93 -15.79 74.96
N LEU A 321 -3.30 -14.56 75.35
CA LEU A 321 -4.57 -14.28 75.97
C LEU A 321 -5.66 -14.45 74.89
N SER A 322 -6.84 -14.94 75.27
CA SER A 322 -8.00 -15.08 74.36
C SER A 322 -9.23 -14.58 75.10
N ILE A 323 -9.21 -13.28 75.39
CA ILE A 323 -10.23 -12.65 76.24
C ILE A 323 -11.15 -11.84 75.34
N PRO A 324 -12.43 -12.25 75.20
CA PRO A 324 -13.40 -11.48 74.44
C PRO A 324 -13.82 -10.23 75.21
N VAL A 325 -14.01 -9.13 74.49
CA VAL A 325 -14.43 -7.84 75.05
C VAL A 325 -15.79 -7.49 74.48
N SER A 326 -16.69 -6.95 75.30
CA SER A 326 -18.10 -6.74 74.92
C SER A 326 -18.56 -5.28 74.95
N GLY A 327 -17.61 -4.33 74.92
CA GLY A 327 -17.88 -2.89 74.93
C GLY A 327 -16.79 -2.10 74.20
N ASP A 328 -16.87 -0.77 74.24
CA ASP A 328 -15.99 0.14 73.48
C ASP A 328 -14.60 0.34 74.12
N SER A 329 -14.30 -0.43 75.18
CA SER A 329 -13.01 -0.39 75.88
C SER A 329 -12.71 -1.70 76.59
N VAL A 330 -11.42 -2.04 76.67
CA VAL A 330 -10.86 -3.08 77.55
C VAL A 330 -10.61 -2.51 78.94
N THR A 331 -11.23 -3.10 79.94
CA THR A 331 -11.04 -2.77 81.35
C THR A 331 -9.94 -3.64 81.95
N ILE A 332 -8.91 -3.00 82.48
CA ILE A 332 -7.78 -3.65 83.16
C ILE A 332 -7.81 -3.20 84.61
N GLU A 333 -7.97 -4.14 85.52
CA GLU A 333 -7.95 -3.87 86.96
C GLU A 333 -6.69 -4.47 87.57
N ILE A 334 -5.92 -3.63 88.25
CA ILE A 334 -4.78 -4.04 89.07
C ILE A 334 -5.20 -3.77 90.51
N ASP A 335 -5.37 -4.82 91.29
CA ASP A 335 -5.74 -4.75 92.70
C ASP A 335 -4.55 -5.19 93.56
N SER A 336 -4.45 -4.62 94.76
CA SER A 336 -3.32 -4.83 95.65
C SER A 336 -3.83 -4.95 97.09
N ASP A 337 -3.69 -6.13 97.69
CA ASP A 337 -4.22 -6.43 99.02
C ASP A 337 -3.25 -5.93 100.10
N ASN A 338 -3.32 -4.64 100.43
CA ASN A 338 -2.57 -4.06 101.54
C ASN A 338 -3.19 -4.41 102.89
N GLN A 339 -2.46 -5.14 103.74
CA GLN A 339 -2.84 -5.41 105.14
C GLN A 339 -2.00 -4.58 106.14
N GLY A 340 -1.17 -3.63 105.67
CA GLY A 340 -0.21 -2.86 106.48
C GLY A 340 -0.54 -1.36 106.64
N GLU A 341 0.00 -0.74 107.70
CA GLU A 341 -0.17 0.67 108.09
C GLU A 341 0.81 1.63 107.37
N TYR A 342 1.40 1.23 106.23
CA TYR A 342 2.38 2.02 105.47
C TYR A 342 1.81 2.43 104.10
N ASP A 343 1.98 3.71 103.74
CA ASP A 343 1.78 4.23 102.38
C ASP A 343 2.85 3.60 101.49
N TRP A 344 2.44 2.65 100.65
CA TRP A 344 3.24 2.18 99.54
C TRP A 344 2.50 2.46 98.25
N TYR A 345 3.28 2.81 97.26
CA TYR A 345 2.82 3.24 95.98
C TYR A 345 3.37 2.26 94.95
N PHE A 346 2.47 1.71 94.16
CA PHE A 346 2.83 0.91 93.00
C PHE A 346 2.72 1.79 91.75
N ASP A 347 3.76 1.80 90.91
CA ASP A 347 3.74 2.50 89.62
C ASP A 347 3.46 1.49 88.51
N ALA A 348 2.28 1.60 87.91
CA ALA A 348 1.98 0.96 86.64
C ALA A 348 2.45 1.89 85.53
N ASP A 349 3.74 1.85 85.17
CA ASP A 349 4.31 2.71 84.12
C ASP A 349 4.13 2.03 82.75
N GLY A 350 3.14 2.45 81.98
CA GLY A 350 2.83 1.84 80.69
C GLY A 350 2.11 0.49 80.79
N ILE A 351 0.81 0.51 80.48
CA ILE A 351 0.01 -0.70 80.23
C ILE A 351 -0.22 -0.82 78.74
N THR A 352 0.35 -1.86 78.12
CA THR A 352 0.15 -2.15 76.70
C THR A 352 -0.76 -3.36 76.56
N VAL A 353 -1.89 -3.17 75.89
CA VAL A 353 -2.75 -4.27 75.42
C VAL A 353 -2.39 -4.54 73.98
N SER A 354 -2.17 -5.82 73.66
CA SER A 354 -2.01 -6.30 72.28
C SER A 354 -3.31 -6.97 71.87
N PHE A 355 -3.84 -6.52 70.74
CA PHE A 355 -5.03 -7.05 70.11
C PHE A 355 -4.64 -8.03 69.01
N ASP A 356 -5.31 -9.17 68.97
CA ASP A 356 -5.09 -10.22 67.97
C ASP A 356 -6.08 -9.99 66.82
N GLY A 357 -5.53 -9.63 65.64
CA GLY A 357 -6.30 -9.52 64.40
C GLY A 357 -6.57 -10.87 63.73
N GLY A 358 -6.14 -11.98 64.34
CA GLY A 358 -6.30 -13.32 63.82
C GLY A 358 -7.73 -13.84 63.98
N ALA A 359 -8.10 -14.82 63.15
CA ALA A 359 -9.41 -15.44 63.20
C ALA A 359 -9.27 -16.97 63.28
N SER A 360 -10.14 -17.62 64.06
CA SER A 360 -10.18 -19.07 64.14
C SER A 360 -11.59 -19.59 63.88
N GLY A 361 -11.70 -20.73 63.20
CA GLY A 361 -12.98 -21.35 62.86
C GLY A 361 -13.64 -20.80 61.60
N VAL A 362 -12.99 -19.89 60.86
CA VAL A 362 -13.57 -19.16 59.72
C VAL A 362 -14.15 -20.12 58.67
N VAL A 363 -15.42 -19.92 58.32
CA VAL A 363 -16.12 -20.59 57.22
C VAL A 363 -16.67 -19.54 56.25
N LEU A 364 -16.45 -19.76 54.95
CA LEU A 364 -17.07 -19.00 53.88
C LEU A 364 -18.19 -19.83 53.27
N ASP A 365 -19.40 -19.27 53.24
CA ASP A 365 -20.61 -19.88 52.68
C ASP A 365 -21.11 -19.04 51.50
N ALA A 366 -21.67 -19.69 50.48
CA ALA A 366 -22.40 -19.05 49.37
C ALA A 366 -23.87 -19.51 49.34
N SER A 367 -24.73 -18.69 48.75
CA SER A 367 -26.17 -18.96 48.67
C SER A 367 -26.54 -20.16 47.78
N ASP A 368 -25.61 -20.62 46.94
CA ASP A 368 -25.73 -21.85 46.13
C ASP A 368 -25.53 -23.14 46.97
N GLY A 369 -25.16 -23.00 48.24
CA GLY A 369 -24.87 -24.09 49.17
C GLY A 369 -23.40 -24.51 49.25
N THR A 370 -22.50 -23.83 48.51
CA THR A 370 -21.06 -24.03 48.59
C THR A 370 -20.53 -23.51 49.93
N SER A 371 -19.62 -24.26 50.56
CA SER A 371 -19.04 -23.89 51.86
C SER A 371 -17.59 -24.38 51.96
N VAL A 372 -16.69 -23.53 52.47
CA VAL A 372 -15.27 -23.86 52.69
C VAL A 372 -14.79 -23.35 54.05
N GLY A 373 -14.16 -24.23 54.82
CA GLY A 373 -13.56 -23.88 56.11
C GLY A 373 -12.09 -23.49 55.95
N PHE A 374 -11.74 -22.29 56.37
CA PHE A 374 -10.36 -21.78 56.38
C PHE A 374 -9.59 -22.18 57.64
N GLY A 375 -10.30 -22.45 58.75
CA GLY A 375 -9.67 -22.81 60.01
C GLY A 375 -9.09 -21.58 60.71
N THR A 376 -7.79 -21.59 61.00
CA THR A 376 -7.11 -20.48 61.69
C THR A 376 -6.30 -19.66 60.70
N ILE A 377 -6.56 -18.36 60.67
CA ILE A 377 -5.84 -17.35 59.89
C ILE A 377 -5.09 -16.46 60.88
N ASN A 378 -3.76 -16.39 60.73
CA ASN A 378 -2.92 -15.60 61.62
C ASN A 378 -3.05 -14.10 61.29
N PRO A 379 -2.80 -13.21 62.27
CA PRO A 379 -2.79 -11.76 62.05
C PRO A 379 -1.92 -11.33 60.89
N GLY A 380 -2.43 -10.40 60.07
CA GLY A 380 -1.72 -9.83 58.94
C GLY A 380 -1.40 -10.84 57.83
N THR A 381 -2.04 -12.01 57.83
CA THR A 381 -1.83 -13.04 56.82
C THR A 381 -3.10 -13.30 56.01
N SER A 382 -2.90 -13.71 54.77
CA SER A 382 -3.96 -14.17 53.88
C SER A 382 -3.88 -15.69 53.69
N GLN A 383 -5.03 -16.35 53.65
CA GLN A 383 -5.16 -17.75 53.27
C GLN A 383 -6.07 -17.87 52.06
N SER A 384 -5.66 -18.64 51.06
CA SER A 384 -6.43 -18.87 49.83
C SER A 384 -6.75 -20.35 49.67
N LEU A 385 -8.01 -20.66 49.40
CA LEU A 385 -8.53 -22.02 49.21
C LEU A 385 -9.43 -22.09 47.97
N GLU A 386 -9.59 -23.30 47.42
CA GLU A 386 -10.59 -23.53 46.37
C GLU A 386 -12.00 -23.31 46.93
N PHE A 387 -12.80 -22.56 46.19
CA PHE A 387 -14.17 -22.24 46.54
C PHE A 387 -15.03 -22.45 45.30
N PRO A 388 -15.57 -23.67 45.08
CA PRO A 388 -16.25 -24.05 43.84
C PRO A 388 -17.68 -23.49 43.76
N VAL A 389 -17.80 -22.16 43.89
CA VAL A 389 -19.05 -21.41 43.75
C VAL A 389 -19.57 -21.49 42.31
N THR A 390 -20.89 -21.42 42.15
CA THR A 390 -21.57 -21.44 40.84
C THR A 390 -22.22 -20.11 40.49
N THR A 391 -22.70 -19.97 39.26
CA THR A 391 -23.50 -18.83 38.79
C THR A 391 -24.88 -18.72 39.47
N ASP A 392 -25.29 -19.71 40.27
CA ASP A 392 -26.51 -19.64 41.08
C ASP A 392 -26.30 -18.84 42.39
N ALA A 393 -25.04 -18.53 42.74
CA ALA A 393 -24.73 -17.76 43.94
C ALA A 393 -25.10 -16.29 43.75
N THR A 394 -25.84 -15.75 44.72
CA THR A 394 -26.27 -14.34 44.77
C THR A 394 -25.73 -13.64 46.01
N GLN A 395 -25.22 -14.40 46.98
CA GLN A 395 -24.61 -13.89 48.20
C GLN A 395 -23.47 -14.80 48.67
N ILE A 396 -22.49 -14.20 49.32
CA ILE A 396 -21.47 -14.87 50.13
C ILE A 396 -21.48 -14.33 51.55
N SER A 397 -21.12 -15.15 52.53
CA SER A 397 -21.09 -14.78 53.95
C SER A 397 -19.95 -15.47 54.69
N LEU A 398 -19.41 -14.81 55.72
CA LEU A 398 -18.48 -15.43 56.65
C LEU A 398 -19.18 -15.80 57.96
N SER A 399 -18.81 -16.96 58.51
CA SER A 399 -19.32 -17.41 59.80
C SER A 399 -18.25 -18.09 60.66
N GLN A 400 -18.55 -18.20 61.96
CA GLN A 400 -17.80 -19.02 62.93
C GLN A 400 -16.41 -18.48 63.26
N PHE A 401 -16.26 -17.15 63.35
CA PHE A 401 -15.00 -16.53 63.74
C PHE A 401 -15.18 -15.42 64.80
N GLU A 402 -14.11 -15.17 65.56
CA GLU A 402 -14.11 -14.23 66.70
C GLU A 402 -13.34 -12.92 66.42
N ALA A 403 -13.01 -12.65 65.16
CA ALA A 403 -12.39 -11.38 64.74
C ALA A 403 -13.45 -10.31 64.47
N THR A 404 -13.02 -9.05 64.43
CA THR A 404 -13.85 -7.90 64.02
C THR A 404 -14.41 -8.06 62.63
N GLU A 405 -13.51 -8.16 61.67
CA GLU A 405 -13.77 -8.01 60.25
C GLU A 405 -12.68 -8.77 59.50
N LEU A 406 -13.07 -9.44 58.42
CA LEU A 406 -12.16 -10.14 57.54
C LEU A 406 -12.39 -9.68 56.10
N ASP A 407 -11.30 -9.43 55.38
CA ASP A 407 -11.36 -9.14 53.95
C ASP A 407 -11.46 -10.44 53.18
N VAL A 408 -12.53 -10.59 52.41
CA VAL A 408 -12.75 -11.70 51.49
C VAL A 408 -12.57 -11.25 50.05
N THR A 409 -11.88 -12.07 49.26
CA THR A 409 -11.77 -11.92 47.81
C THR A 409 -12.09 -13.25 47.14
N VAL A 410 -13.15 -13.31 46.34
CA VAL A 410 -13.47 -14.46 45.49
C VAL A 410 -12.97 -14.16 44.08
N ASN A 411 -12.10 -15.01 43.57
CA ASN A 411 -11.61 -14.91 42.20
C ASN A 411 -12.32 -15.95 41.35
N ALA A 412 -13.23 -15.50 40.49
CA ALA A 412 -13.98 -16.33 39.57
C ALA A 412 -13.86 -15.79 38.15
N LYS A 413 -13.93 -16.70 37.19
CA LYS A 413 -13.90 -16.38 35.78
C LYS A 413 -15.16 -16.93 35.13
N GLU A 414 -15.95 -16.02 34.61
CA GLU A 414 -17.21 -16.31 33.94
C GLU A 414 -16.95 -16.82 32.54
N THR A 415 -17.94 -17.53 31.99
CA THR A 415 -17.84 -18.09 30.66
C THR A 415 -19.21 -18.13 30.00
N THR A 416 -19.29 -17.52 28.82
CA THR A 416 -20.34 -17.79 27.85
C THR A 416 -19.81 -18.81 26.86
N ALA A 417 -20.17 -20.07 27.08
CA ALA A 417 -19.75 -21.21 26.28
C ALA A 417 -20.54 -21.30 24.98
N GLY A 418 -19.79 -21.31 23.88
CA GLY A 418 -20.33 -21.38 22.53
C GLY A 418 -21.10 -20.13 22.09
N SER A 419 -21.56 -20.17 20.84
CA SER A 419 -22.36 -19.11 20.23
C SER A 419 -23.83 -19.43 20.40
N ILE A 420 -24.58 -18.58 21.10
CA ILE A 420 -26.01 -18.79 21.38
C ILE A 420 -26.82 -18.11 20.29
N ASP A 421 -27.76 -18.83 19.69
CA ASP A 421 -28.69 -18.37 18.65
C ASP A 421 -28.04 -17.44 17.59
N PRO A 422 -26.89 -17.82 16.99
CA PRO A 422 -26.23 -16.96 16.02
C PRO A 422 -27.12 -16.81 14.78
N SER A 423 -27.29 -15.56 14.34
CA SER A 423 -28.02 -15.23 13.13
C SER A 423 -27.30 -14.17 12.33
N VAL A 424 -27.48 -14.24 11.01
CA VAL A 424 -26.93 -13.27 10.07
C VAL A 424 -28.03 -12.75 9.16
N GLU A 425 -28.01 -11.44 8.92
CA GLU A 425 -28.96 -10.72 8.07
C GLU A 425 -28.21 -10.02 6.95
N LEU A 426 -28.45 -10.43 5.70
CA LEU A 426 -27.88 -9.82 4.49
C LEU A 426 -28.97 -9.06 3.74
N ASN A 427 -28.86 -7.72 3.68
CA ASN A 427 -29.78 -6.85 2.93
C ASN A 427 -31.28 -7.23 3.08
N ASP A 428 -31.75 -7.43 4.32
CA ASP A 428 -33.12 -7.85 4.70
C ASP A 428 -33.43 -9.35 4.62
N CYS A 429 -32.49 -10.20 4.19
CA CYS A 429 -32.61 -11.66 4.30
C CYS A 429 -31.94 -12.18 5.57
N THR A 430 -32.69 -12.86 6.43
CA THR A 430 -32.15 -13.46 7.66
C THR A 430 -32.05 -14.97 7.57
N THR A 431 -30.94 -15.53 8.06
CA THR A 431 -30.78 -16.94 8.37
C THR A 431 -30.22 -17.09 9.79
N ALA A 432 -30.60 -18.14 10.51
CA ALA A 432 -30.29 -18.31 11.92
C ALA A 432 -30.09 -19.78 12.28
N TYR A 433 -29.28 -20.04 13.29
CA TYR A 433 -29.20 -21.31 13.99
C TYR A 433 -29.99 -21.22 15.30
N ASP A 434 -30.96 -22.11 15.49
CA ASP A 434 -31.69 -22.21 16.76
C ASP A 434 -30.91 -23.11 17.74
N GLY A 435 -30.34 -22.52 18.80
CA GLY A 435 -29.59 -23.19 19.85
C GLY A 435 -28.16 -22.69 20.00
N THR A 436 -27.34 -23.46 20.72
CA THR A 436 -25.93 -23.13 20.96
C THR A 436 -25.02 -23.93 20.04
N ILE A 437 -24.18 -23.25 19.25
CA ILE A 437 -23.06 -23.87 18.53
C ILE A 437 -21.90 -24.02 19.53
N PRO A 438 -21.49 -25.25 19.90
CA PRO A 438 -20.40 -25.45 20.85
C PRO A 438 -19.06 -24.94 20.31
N ASP A 439 -18.14 -24.63 21.24
CA ASP A 439 -16.80 -24.17 20.91
C ASP A 439 -16.09 -25.04 19.85
N GLY A 440 -15.64 -24.41 18.77
CA GLY A 440 -14.95 -25.04 17.65
C GLY A 440 -15.79 -25.95 16.76
N GLN A 441 -17.11 -26.08 17.00
CA GLN A 441 -18.02 -26.73 16.05
C GLN A 441 -18.55 -25.71 15.04
N THR A 442 -18.75 -26.15 13.80
CA THR A 442 -19.18 -25.29 12.70
C THR A 442 -20.54 -25.74 12.18
N GLU A 443 -21.43 -24.78 11.95
CA GLU A 443 -22.71 -24.95 11.29
C GLU A 443 -22.77 -24.03 10.07
N THR A 444 -23.31 -24.53 8.96
CA THR A 444 -23.43 -23.75 7.72
C THR A 444 -24.80 -23.09 7.64
N LEU A 445 -24.82 -21.78 7.52
CA LEU A 445 -25.97 -20.94 7.25
C LEU A 445 -25.90 -20.49 5.79
N SER A 446 -26.90 -20.81 4.98
CA SER A 446 -26.97 -20.41 3.58
C SER A 446 -27.97 -19.28 3.38
N LEU A 447 -27.56 -18.26 2.62
CA LEU A 447 -28.40 -17.16 2.14
C LEU A 447 -28.49 -17.25 0.61
N ASN A 448 -29.70 -17.13 0.08
CA ASN A 448 -29.92 -17.17 -1.37
C ASN A 448 -29.22 -15.97 -2.05
N ALA A 449 -28.72 -16.16 -3.27
CA ALA A 449 -28.17 -15.09 -4.12
C ALA A 449 -29.16 -13.92 -4.32
N ASP A 450 -30.47 -14.17 -4.26
CA ASP A 450 -31.51 -13.11 -4.30
C ASP A 450 -31.39 -12.06 -3.17
N CYS A 451 -30.61 -12.36 -2.13
CA CYS A 451 -30.33 -11.46 -1.01
C CYS A 451 -29.19 -10.48 -1.30
N LEU A 452 -28.43 -10.68 -2.38
CA LEU A 452 -27.38 -9.78 -2.81
C LEU A 452 -27.96 -8.63 -3.65
N ASN A 453 -27.35 -7.46 -3.54
CA ASN A 453 -27.64 -6.28 -4.34
C ASN A 453 -26.41 -5.92 -5.19
N GLU A 454 -26.66 -5.38 -6.38
CA GLU A 454 -25.61 -4.63 -7.10
C GLU A 454 -25.26 -3.36 -6.32
N GLY A 455 -23.98 -3.04 -6.20
CA GLY A 455 -23.47 -2.01 -5.32
C GLY A 455 -23.16 -2.55 -3.91
N THR A 456 -23.53 -1.81 -2.87
CA THR A 456 -23.16 -2.16 -1.48
C THR A 456 -24.09 -3.19 -0.87
N ASN A 457 -23.50 -4.27 -0.34
CA ASN A 457 -24.12 -5.31 0.45
C ASN A 457 -23.74 -5.14 1.93
N ARG A 458 -24.69 -5.34 2.84
CA ARG A 458 -24.46 -5.28 4.29
C ARG A 458 -24.95 -6.55 4.97
N LEU A 459 -24.06 -7.18 5.73
CA LEU A 459 -24.34 -8.32 6.60
C LEU A 459 -24.30 -7.86 8.07
N ASN A 460 -25.41 -8.02 8.79
CA ASN A 460 -25.48 -7.81 10.24
C ASN A 460 -25.40 -9.16 10.96
N VAL A 461 -24.66 -9.21 12.07
CA VAL A 461 -24.51 -10.40 12.90
C VAL A 461 -25.19 -10.16 14.23
N THR A 462 -26.02 -11.11 14.66
CA THR A 462 -26.65 -11.12 15.98
C THR A 462 -26.29 -12.42 16.68
N THR A 463 -25.89 -12.32 17.94
CA THR A 463 -25.60 -13.45 18.82
C THR A 463 -26.27 -13.22 20.17
N GLY A 464 -26.65 -14.31 20.83
CA GLY A 464 -27.39 -14.28 22.09
C GLY A 464 -28.90 -14.24 21.91
N ASP A 465 -29.59 -14.93 22.80
CA ASP A 465 -31.06 -15.00 22.90
C ASP A 465 -31.63 -14.00 23.94
N GLY A 466 -30.74 -13.23 24.58
CA GLY A 466 -31.06 -12.32 25.68
C GLY A 466 -31.42 -13.03 27.00
N ALA A 467 -31.19 -14.34 27.11
CA ALA A 467 -31.42 -15.08 28.36
C ALA A 467 -30.30 -14.88 29.38
N LEU A 468 -29.09 -14.56 28.93
CA LEU A 468 -27.97 -14.20 29.81
C LEU A 468 -28.16 -12.80 30.39
N SER A 469 -27.67 -12.59 31.60
CA SER A 469 -27.62 -11.25 32.20
C SER A 469 -26.69 -10.35 31.39
N ALA A 470 -26.86 -9.03 31.54
CA ALA A 470 -25.98 -8.04 30.89
C ALA A 470 -24.53 -8.07 31.42
N ASP A 471 -24.29 -8.79 32.51
CA ASP A 471 -22.98 -8.94 33.16
C ASP A 471 -22.21 -10.16 32.65
N ALA A 472 -22.87 -11.06 31.91
CA ALA A 472 -22.21 -12.24 31.35
C ALA A 472 -21.26 -11.85 30.20
N PRO A 473 -20.20 -12.66 29.95
CA PRO A 473 -19.32 -12.44 28.81
C PRO A 473 -20.11 -12.38 27.51
N GLU A 474 -19.85 -11.38 26.69
CA GLU A 474 -20.61 -11.16 25.45
C GLU A 474 -20.50 -12.39 24.53
N SER A 475 -21.62 -12.88 23.99
CA SER A 475 -21.62 -14.03 23.08
C SER A 475 -20.96 -13.66 21.75
N GLN A 476 -20.02 -14.48 21.29
CA GLN A 476 -19.28 -14.29 20.04
C GLN A 476 -19.48 -15.48 19.11
N VAL A 477 -19.27 -15.28 17.81
CA VAL A 477 -19.28 -16.33 16.78
C VAL A 477 -18.17 -16.07 15.77
N ASP A 478 -17.47 -17.13 15.37
CA ASP A 478 -16.48 -17.05 14.30
C ASP A 478 -17.21 -17.32 12.97
N LEU A 479 -17.16 -16.37 12.03
CA LEU A 479 -17.79 -16.53 10.72
C LEU A 479 -16.72 -16.69 9.65
N ASP A 480 -17.00 -17.55 8.69
CA ASP A 480 -16.31 -17.68 7.42
C ASP A 480 -17.37 -17.61 6.30
N ILE A 481 -17.32 -16.54 5.52
CA ILE A 481 -18.36 -16.11 4.58
C ILE A 481 -17.79 -16.20 3.18
N THR A 482 -18.45 -16.93 2.28
CA THR A 482 -18.06 -17.04 0.88
C THR A 482 -19.21 -16.83 -0.10
N HIS A 483 -18.94 -16.20 -1.23
CA HIS A 483 -19.79 -16.29 -2.43
C HIS A 483 -18.96 -16.09 -3.71
N ASP A 484 -19.22 -16.86 -4.75
CA ASP A 484 -18.61 -16.66 -6.06
C ASP A 484 -19.20 -15.42 -6.74
N ALA A 485 -18.41 -14.73 -7.56
CA ALA A 485 -18.88 -13.68 -8.48
C ALA A 485 -18.16 -13.86 -9.83
N VAL A 486 -18.45 -14.96 -10.54
CA VAL A 486 -17.79 -15.27 -11.83
C VAL A 486 -18.70 -14.89 -13.00
N SER A 487 -18.40 -13.77 -13.66
CA SER A 487 -19.03 -13.40 -14.92
C SER A 487 -18.20 -13.97 -16.08
N VAL A 488 -18.83 -14.70 -17.01
CA VAL A 488 -18.13 -15.19 -18.21
C VAL A 488 -18.40 -14.23 -19.34
N HIS A 489 -17.42 -13.36 -19.61
CA HIS A 489 -17.43 -12.42 -20.72
C HIS A 489 -16.39 -12.81 -21.78
N GLU A 490 -16.76 -12.65 -23.06
CA GLU A 490 -15.79 -12.64 -24.16
C GLU A 490 -15.96 -11.34 -24.93
N ILE A 491 -14.99 -10.44 -24.75
CA ILE A 491 -14.98 -9.10 -25.33
C ILE A 491 -13.98 -9.07 -26.48
N SER A 492 -14.44 -8.62 -27.65
CA SER A 492 -13.63 -8.35 -28.83
C SER A 492 -13.83 -6.91 -29.25
N VAL A 493 -12.72 -6.19 -29.39
CA VAL A 493 -12.70 -4.79 -29.81
C VAL A 493 -11.88 -4.66 -31.08
N ASP A 494 -12.40 -3.89 -32.04
CA ASP A 494 -11.73 -3.44 -33.24
C ASP A 494 -11.72 -1.90 -33.23
N ASP A 495 -10.64 -1.33 -32.70
CA ASP A 495 -10.45 0.10 -32.61
C ASP A 495 -9.52 0.64 -33.71
N THR A 496 -9.95 1.72 -34.35
CA THR A 496 -9.20 2.41 -35.41
C THR A 496 -9.27 3.92 -35.19
N ARG A 497 -8.52 4.70 -35.99
CA ARG A 497 -8.53 6.16 -35.88
C ARG A 497 -9.92 6.79 -36.11
N TRP A 498 -10.76 6.20 -36.96
CA TRP A 498 -12.08 6.78 -37.35
C TRP A 498 -13.29 5.93 -36.94
N ARG A 499 -13.11 4.64 -36.67
CA ARG A 499 -14.18 3.70 -36.33
C ARG A 499 -13.84 2.94 -35.05
N TYR A 500 -14.86 2.67 -34.25
CA TYR A 500 -14.81 1.77 -33.11
C TYR A 500 -15.86 0.68 -33.29
N ALA A 501 -15.46 -0.58 -33.21
CA ALA A 501 -16.39 -1.68 -33.14
C ALA A 501 -16.10 -2.52 -31.89
N TYR A 502 -17.17 -2.93 -31.23
CA TYR A 502 -17.14 -3.68 -29.99
C TYR A 502 -18.11 -4.85 -30.11
N ASN A 503 -17.71 -6.01 -29.64
CA ASN A 503 -18.56 -7.18 -29.50
C ASN A 503 -18.29 -7.79 -28.14
N ASP A 504 -19.32 -7.92 -27.33
CA ASP A 504 -19.24 -8.57 -26.02
C ASP A 504 -20.29 -9.65 -25.92
N SER A 505 -19.89 -10.78 -25.35
CA SER A 505 -20.80 -11.84 -25.02
C SER A 505 -20.84 -12.05 -23.52
N LYS A 506 -22.04 -12.14 -22.97
CA LYS A 506 -22.31 -12.47 -21.56
C LYS A 506 -23.13 -13.75 -21.51
N THR A 507 -22.70 -14.70 -20.69
CA THR A 507 -23.54 -15.86 -20.34
C THR A 507 -24.18 -15.62 -19.00
N TRP A 508 -25.51 -15.62 -18.95
CA TRP A 508 -26.24 -15.28 -17.74
C TRP A 508 -26.26 -16.47 -16.77
N ALA A 509 -25.96 -16.28 -15.48
CA ALA A 509 -26.00 -17.40 -14.53
C ALA A 509 -27.38 -17.59 -13.90
N SER A 510 -28.25 -16.57 -13.93
CA SER A 510 -29.58 -16.57 -13.33
C SER A 510 -30.66 -16.03 -14.28
N ASP A 511 -31.94 -16.30 -13.96
CA ASP A 511 -33.06 -15.72 -14.71
C ASP A 511 -33.15 -14.21 -14.42
N ARG A 512 -33.20 -13.37 -15.46
CA ARG A 512 -33.33 -11.91 -15.33
C ARG A 512 -34.48 -11.37 -16.16
N ARG A 513 -35.18 -10.39 -15.59
CA ARG A 513 -36.17 -9.59 -16.30
C ARG A 513 -35.56 -8.27 -16.74
N ASP A 514 -35.90 -7.83 -17.95
CA ASP A 514 -35.41 -6.58 -18.54
C ASP A 514 -33.88 -6.43 -18.40
N ALA A 515 -33.13 -7.50 -18.70
CA ALA A 515 -31.69 -7.52 -18.49
C ALA A 515 -31.00 -6.43 -19.33
N ILE A 516 -30.00 -5.80 -18.72
CA ILE A 516 -29.23 -4.71 -19.30
C ILE A 516 -27.80 -5.20 -19.47
N HIS A 517 -27.28 -5.05 -20.67
CA HIS A 517 -25.87 -5.27 -20.98
C HIS A 517 -25.17 -3.91 -21.02
N THR A 518 -24.18 -3.70 -20.17
CA THR A 518 -23.41 -2.45 -20.12
C THR A 518 -22.10 -2.59 -20.87
N ALA A 519 -21.75 -1.58 -21.65
CA ALA A 519 -20.52 -1.50 -22.42
C ALA A 519 -19.93 -0.10 -22.30
N THR A 520 -18.69 0.02 -21.86
CA THR A 520 -18.00 1.31 -21.84
C THR A 520 -17.36 1.56 -23.20
N LEU A 521 -17.82 2.60 -23.89
CA LEU A 521 -17.23 3.09 -25.13
C LEU A 521 -16.14 4.11 -24.80
N PRO A 522 -15.08 4.21 -25.61
CA PRO A 522 -14.06 5.25 -25.41
C PRO A 522 -14.69 6.64 -25.53
N SER A 523 -14.19 7.59 -24.74
CA SER A 523 -14.65 8.99 -24.64
C SER A 523 -14.63 9.79 -25.96
N ARG A 524 -14.09 9.19 -27.03
CA ARG A 524 -13.90 9.80 -28.36
C ARG A 524 -14.90 9.30 -29.40
N VAL A 525 -15.87 8.47 -29.01
CA VAL A 525 -17.01 8.11 -29.86
C VAL A 525 -17.97 9.30 -29.93
N VAL A 526 -18.22 9.80 -31.14
CA VAL A 526 -19.13 10.94 -31.38
C VAL A 526 -20.50 10.50 -31.91
N ALA A 527 -20.59 9.28 -32.43
CA ALA A 527 -21.86 8.70 -32.90
C ALA A 527 -21.85 7.17 -32.74
N VAL A 528 -22.99 6.61 -32.36
CA VAL A 528 -23.26 5.16 -32.41
C VAL A 528 -24.02 4.89 -33.70
N ASP A 529 -23.43 4.12 -34.60
CA ASP A 529 -23.99 3.83 -35.92
C ASP A 529 -25.01 2.70 -35.85
N SER A 530 -24.71 1.63 -35.11
CA SER A 530 -25.61 0.50 -34.91
C SER A 530 -25.31 -0.24 -33.59
N VAL A 531 -26.37 -0.71 -32.94
CA VAL A 531 -26.30 -1.66 -31.83
C VAL A 531 -27.10 -2.89 -32.22
N GLU A 532 -26.49 -4.06 -32.12
CA GLU A 532 -27.12 -5.34 -32.47
C GLU A 532 -27.00 -6.30 -31.29
N ILE A 533 -28.03 -7.11 -31.08
CA ILE A 533 -28.08 -8.15 -30.04
C ILE A 533 -28.24 -9.51 -30.71
N ALA A 534 -27.55 -10.52 -30.20
CA ALA A 534 -27.82 -11.93 -30.49
C ALA A 534 -28.03 -12.70 -29.18
N THR A 535 -28.77 -13.81 -29.26
CA THR A 535 -29.04 -14.70 -28.11
C THR A 535 -28.76 -16.14 -28.54
N ASP A 536 -28.01 -16.89 -27.74
CA ASP A 536 -27.57 -18.28 -27.96
C ASP A 536 -26.98 -18.52 -29.36
N ASP A 537 -26.03 -17.67 -29.76
CA ASP A 537 -25.40 -17.66 -31.10
C ASP A 537 -26.42 -17.52 -32.25
N GLY A 538 -27.56 -16.88 -31.95
CA GLY A 538 -28.68 -16.66 -32.86
C GLY A 538 -28.40 -15.62 -33.95
N ILE A 539 -29.48 -15.15 -34.58
CA ILE A 539 -29.38 -14.11 -35.61
C ILE A 539 -29.27 -12.75 -34.92
N TRP A 540 -28.25 -11.97 -35.29
CA TRP A 540 -28.11 -10.57 -34.88
C TRP A 540 -29.35 -9.75 -35.24
N GLN A 541 -29.88 -9.01 -34.26
CA GLN A 541 -31.01 -8.11 -34.41
C GLN A 541 -30.59 -6.70 -33.99
N GLU A 542 -30.78 -5.74 -34.88
CA GLU A 542 -30.55 -4.32 -34.56
C GLU A 542 -31.55 -3.85 -33.51
N THR A 543 -31.06 -3.10 -32.52
CA THR A 543 -31.86 -2.51 -31.45
C THR A 543 -31.65 -1.01 -31.35
N THR A 544 -32.68 -0.31 -30.89
CA THR A 544 -32.60 1.12 -30.51
C THR A 544 -32.89 1.32 -29.03
N ASP A 545 -33.09 0.22 -28.28
CA ASP A 545 -33.35 0.21 -26.85
C ASP A 545 -32.03 0.22 -26.09
N TYR A 546 -31.37 1.38 -26.11
CA TYR A 546 -30.14 1.62 -25.38
C TYR A 546 -30.05 3.08 -24.94
N THR A 547 -29.25 3.32 -23.91
CA THR A 547 -28.88 4.68 -23.46
C THR A 547 -27.37 4.82 -23.46
N LEU A 548 -26.86 5.95 -23.95
CA LEU A 548 -25.45 6.32 -23.85
C LEU A 548 -25.32 7.50 -22.88
N THR A 549 -24.67 7.28 -21.74
CA THR A 549 -24.41 8.31 -20.72
C THR A 549 -22.93 8.29 -20.39
N ASP A 550 -22.24 9.43 -20.55
CA ASP A 550 -20.82 9.59 -20.21
C ASP A 550 -19.88 8.50 -20.77
N GLY A 551 -20.16 8.02 -22.00
CA GLY A 551 -19.38 6.95 -22.65
C GLY A 551 -19.85 5.54 -22.29
N THR A 552 -20.70 5.36 -21.29
CA THR A 552 -21.30 4.06 -20.95
C THR A 552 -22.59 3.83 -21.74
N LEU A 553 -22.57 2.81 -22.60
CA LEU A 553 -23.71 2.31 -23.34
C LEU A 553 -24.42 1.22 -22.52
N ALA A 554 -25.66 1.45 -22.12
CA ALA A 554 -26.51 0.45 -21.50
C ALA A 554 -27.56 -0.04 -22.51
N VAL A 555 -27.48 -1.31 -22.92
CA VAL A 555 -28.31 -1.93 -23.95
C VAL A 555 -29.31 -2.88 -23.29
N THR A 556 -30.60 -2.67 -23.53
CA THR A 556 -31.65 -3.57 -23.02
C THR A 556 -31.69 -4.83 -23.89
N VAL A 557 -31.34 -5.99 -23.31
CA VAL A 557 -31.40 -7.30 -23.99
C VAL A 557 -32.72 -8.04 -23.76
N GLY A 558 -33.51 -7.61 -22.76
CA GLY A 558 -34.82 -8.16 -22.44
C GLY A 558 -34.76 -9.30 -21.41
N ASP A 559 -35.82 -10.09 -21.31
CA ASP A 559 -35.86 -11.23 -20.38
C ASP A 559 -34.90 -12.34 -20.83
N VAL A 560 -34.02 -12.80 -19.93
CA VAL A 560 -33.04 -13.87 -20.18
C VAL A 560 -33.16 -14.95 -19.11
N SER A 561 -32.89 -16.19 -19.48
CA SER A 561 -32.87 -17.32 -18.55
C SER A 561 -31.45 -17.68 -18.13
N ALA A 562 -31.32 -18.35 -16.99
CA ALA A 562 -30.07 -18.94 -16.55
C ALA A 562 -29.46 -19.85 -17.64
N GLY A 563 -28.18 -19.63 -17.93
CA GLY A 563 -27.38 -20.31 -18.95
C GLY A 563 -27.53 -19.74 -20.37
N THR A 564 -28.39 -18.75 -20.60
CA THR A 564 -28.51 -18.09 -21.90
C THR A 564 -27.28 -17.23 -22.19
N LYS A 565 -26.75 -17.31 -23.41
CA LYS A 565 -25.69 -16.41 -23.87
C LYS A 565 -26.34 -15.23 -24.62
N THR A 566 -26.06 -14.00 -24.22
CA THR A 566 -26.37 -12.81 -25.02
C THR A 566 -25.10 -12.20 -25.57
N GLU A 567 -25.17 -11.66 -26.78
CA GLU A 567 -24.06 -10.97 -27.41
C GLU A 567 -24.52 -9.58 -27.85
N VAL A 568 -23.72 -8.56 -27.58
CA VAL A 568 -23.97 -7.18 -27.94
C VAL A 568 -22.84 -6.71 -28.84
N ARG A 569 -23.20 -6.35 -30.08
CA ARG A 569 -22.29 -5.77 -31.06
C ARG A 569 -22.63 -4.31 -31.27
N VAL A 570 -21.64 -3.45 -31.07
CA VAL A 570 -21.73 -2.00 -31.28
C VAL A 570 -20.80 -1.62 -32.41
N THR A 571 -21.32 -0.86 -33.38
CA THR A 571 -20.49 -0.10 -34.33
C THR A 571 -20.69 1.38 -34.04
N ALA A 572 -19.58 2.08 -33.87
CA ALA A 572 -19.55 3.50 -33.58
C ALA A 572 -18.50 4.22 -34.43
N SER A 573 -18.72 5.52 -34.62
CA SER A 573 -17.88 6.41 -35.39
C SER A 573 -17.25 7.48 -34.50
N LYS A 574 -15.96 7.78 -34.77
CA LYS A 574 -15.19 8.88 -34.14
C LYS A 574 -15.25 10.17 -34.97
N ILE A 575 -15.91 10.12 -36.13
CA ILE A 575 -16.15 11.25 -37.02
C ILE A 575 -17.65 11.40 -37.30
N VAL A 576 -18.09 12.59 -37.71
CA VAL A 576 -19.47 12.83 -38.14
C VAL A 576 -19.47 13.26 -39.61
N VAL A 577 -20.18 12.53 -40.47
CA VAL A 577 -20.39 12.94 -41.86
C VAL A 577 -21.72 13.67 -41.97
N SER A 578 -21.68 14.94 -42.39
CA SER A 578 -22.87 15.76 -42.57
C SER A 578 -23.28 15.81 -44.04
N ASN A 579 -24.59 15.69 -44.30
CA ASN A 579 -25.20 15.71 -45.64
C ASN A 579 -24.59 14.69 -46.63
N GLY A 580 -23.96 13.63 -46.16
CA GLY A 580 -23.29 12.62 -46.98
C GLY A 580 -23.06 11.34 -46.20
N ALA A 581 -22.44 10.35 -46.85
CA ALA A 581 -22.06 9.09 -46.23
C ALA A 581 -20.76 8.57 -46.84
N ILE A 582 -19.92 7.93 -46.03
CA ILE A 582 -18.67 7.31 -46.46
C ILE A 582 -18.52 5.91 -45.83
N THR A 583 -17.73 5.06 -46.49
CA THR A 583 -17.26 3.78 -45.96
C THR A 583 -15.75 3.84 -45.79
N VAL A 584 -15.22 3.62 -44.59
CA VAL A 584 -13.77 3.43 -44.38
C VAL A 584 -13.38 2.04 -44.87
N THR A 585 -12.41 1.96 -45.79
CA THR A 585 -12.00 0.73 -46.49
C THR A 585 -10.61 0.23 -46.10
N ASP A 586 -9.76 1.09 -45.56
CA ASP A 586 -8.40 0.78 -45.10
C ASP A 586 -8.11 1.70 -43.89
N PRO A 587 -8.49 1.30 -42.67
CA PRO A 587 -8.33 2.13 -41.48
C PRO A 587 -6.90 2.11 -40.95
N SER A 588 -6.43 3.24 -40.41
CA SER A 588 -5.19 3.32 -39.60
C SER A 588 -5.45 2.93 -38.14
N THR A 589 -4.47 2.31 -37.50
CA THR A 589 -4.55 1.90 -36.08
C THR A 589 -4.36 3.10 -35.14
N PRO A 590 -4.84 3.02 -33.88
CA PRO A 590 -4.75 4.12 -32.93
C PRO A 590 -3.31 4.54 -32.58
N ASP A 591 -2.34 3.62 -32.67
CA ASP A 591 -0.92 3.87 -32.38
C ASP A 591 -0.13 4.49 -33.54
N GLU A 592 -0.72 4.55 -34.74
CA GLU A 592 -0.12 5.15 -35.94
C GLU A 592 -0.71 6.53 -36.24
N ALA A 593 0.01 7.38 -36.99
CA ALA A 593 -0.55 8.63 -37.50
C ALA A 593 -1.74 8.35 -38.43
N LEU A 594 -2.72 9.26 -38.48
CA LEU A 594 -3.88 9.11 -39.35
C LEU A 594 -3.45 8.95 -40.82
N ASP A 595 -3.74 7.79 -41.39
CA ASP A 595 -3.65 7.48 -42.83
C ASP A 595 -4.72 6.44 -43.19
N SER A 596 -5.97 6.90 -43.33
CA SER A 596 -7.11 6.03 -43.61
C SER A 596 -7.64 6.20 -45.03
N ARG A 597 -7.99 5.11 -45.72
CA ARG A 597 -8.68 5.16 -47.02
C ARG A 597 -10.19 5.05 -46.83
N PHE A 598 -10.93 5.95 -47.46
CA PHE A 598 -12.40 5.90 -47.47
C PHE A 598 -12.95 5.93 -48.90
N ARG A 599 -14.16 5.40 -49.05
CA ARG A 599 -15.00 5.49 -50.24
C ARG A 599 -16.22 6.34 -49.91
N ILE A 600 -16.62 7.20 -50.83
CA ILE A 600 -17.82 8.02 -50.72
C ILE A 600 -19.04 7.20 -51.13
N ASP A 601 -20.07 7.15 -50.31
CA ASP A 601 -21.34 6.47 -50.59
C ASP A 601 -22.40 7.45 -51.08
N SER A 602 -22.46 8.64 -50.50
CA SER A 602 -23.28 9.76 -50.97
C SER A 602 -22.61 11.10 -50.62
N TRP A 603 -22.72 12.10 -51.51
CA TRP A 603 -22.09 13.41 -51.31
C TRP A 603 -22.88 14.51 -52.03
N THR A 604 -22.91 15.69 -51.44
CA THR A 604 -23.52 16.92 -51.95
C THR A 604 -22.54 18.08 -51.77
N ASP A 605 -22.81 19.23 -52.38
CA ASP A 605 -21.91 20.40 -52.28
C ASP A 605 -21.78 20.94 -50.85
N ASP A 606 -22.79 20.71 -49.99
CA ASP A 606 -22.81 21.12 -48.58
C ASP A 606 -22.38 19.97 -47.63
N SER A 607 -21.77 18.91 -48.15
CA SER A 607 -21.29 17.76 -47.36
C SER A 607 -19.88 18.00 -46.81
N TYR A 608 -19.67 17.57 -45.57
CA TYR A 608 -18.36 17.62 -44.92
C TYR A 608 -18.19 16.49 -43.90
N ILE A 609 -16.93 16.20 -43.56
CA ILE A 609 -16.55 15.31 -42.46
C ILE A 609 -16.11 16.18 -41.27
N ALA A 610 -16.82 16.12 -40.16
CA ALA A 610 -16.38 16.73 -38.90
C ALA A 610 -15.30 15.84 -38.27
N VAL A 611 -14.10 16.37 -38.16
CA VAL A 611 -12.90 15.67 -37.66
C VAL A 611 -12.34 16.29 -36.38
N GLY A 612 -12.84 17.47 -35.99
CA GLY A 612 -12.39 18.20 -34.79
C GLY A 612 -12.56 17.43 -33.47
N GLY A 613 -13.50 16.49 -33.40
CA GLY A 613 -13.70 15.61 -32.23
C GLY A 613 -12.77 14.39 -32.16
N THR A 614 -11.89 14.19 -33.15
CA THR A 614 -10.99 13.02 -33.19
C THR A 614 -9.72 13.22 -32.36
N ALA A 615 -8.93 12.16 -32.16
CA ALA A 615 -7.63 12.24 -31.48
C ALA A 615 -6.63 13.19 -32.16
N ASP A 616 -6.77 13.40 -33.47
CA ASP A 616 -6.00 14.35 -34.25
C ASP A 616 -6.79 15.63 -34.54
N GLY A 617 -7.90 15.90 -33.85
CA GLY A 617 -8.88 16.93 -34.23
C GLY A 617 -8.34 18.36 -34.30
N ALA A 618 -7.34 18.69 -33.47
CA ALA A 618 -6.65 19.97 -33.52
C ALA A 618 -5.70 20.11 -34.72
N ARG A 619 -5.28 19.00 -35.32
CA ARG A 619 -4.35 18.95 -36.44
C ARG A 619 -5.05 19.23 -37.77
N ILE A 620 -4.35 19.83 -38.72
CA ILE A 620 -4.89 20.08 -40.05
C ILE A 620 -5.06 18.76 -40.80
N HIS A 621 -6.32 18.38 -41.05
CA HIS A 621 -6.68 17.23 -41.88
C HIS A 621 -6.67 17.59 -43.37
N TYR A 622 -6.25 16.64 -44.20
CA TYR A 622 -6.25 16.78 -45.66
C TYR A 622 -6.48 15.43 -46.34
N THR A 623 -6.85 15.45 -47.62
CA THR A 623 -6.92 14.26 -48.45
C THR A 623 -5.79 14.20 -49.46
N TYR A 624 -5.50 12.98 -49.92
CA TYR A 624 -4.61 12.73 -51.05
C TYR A 624 -5.00 11.44 -51.77
N ASN A 625 -4.46 11.23 -52.97
CA ASN A 625 -4.85 10.12 -53.86
C ASN A 625 -6.37 10.09 -54.11
N GLU A 626 -6.97 11.25 -54.25
CA GLU A 626 -8.36 11.44 -54.65
C GLU A 626 -8.59 10.84 -56.03
N SER A 627 -9.73 10.17 -56.20
CA SER A 627 -10.17 9.72 -57.53
C SER A 627 -10.91 10.81 -58.32
N TRP A 628 -10.99 12.03 -57.79
CA TRP A 628 -11.61 13.22 -58.40
C TRP A 628 -10.61 14.38 -58.49
N ASP A 629 -10.93 15.40 -59.28
CA ASP A 629 -9.96 16.43 -59.71
C ASP A 629 -9.83 17.66 -58.77
N ALA A 630 -10.72 17.80 -57.78
CA ALA A 630 -10.77 18.97 -56.90
C ALA A 630 -10.15 18.67 -55.52
N ARG A 631 -9.44 19.64 -54.95
CA ARG A 631 -8.72 19.50 -53.67
C ARG A 631 -9.67 19.64 -52.48
N ALA A 632 -9.44 18.85 -51.43
CA ALA A 632 -10.14 19.03 -50.16
C ALA A 632 -9.80 20.38 -49.50
N VAL A 633 -10.76 20.90 -48.74
CA VAL A 633 -10.63 22.11 -47.92
C VAL A 633 -10.82 21.70 -46.46
N SER A 634 -9.90 22.07 -45.58
CA SER A 634 -10.13 22.00 -44.13
C SER A 634 -10.58 23.36 -43.63
N GLU A 635 -11.81 23.46 -43.12
CA GLU A 635 -12.33 24.65 -42.46
C GLU A 635 -12.18 24.47 -40.95
N VAL A 636 -11.51 25.42 -40.27
CA VAL A 636 -11.38 25.44 -38.81
C VAL A 636 -12.07 26.69 -38.28
N THR A 637 -12.84 26.53 -37.20
CA THR A 637 -13.53 27.63 -36.53
C THR A 637 -12.88 27.95 -35.18
N ALA A 638 -13.15 29.14 -34.63
CA ALA A 638 -12.70 29.51 -33.29
C ALA A 638 -13.23 28.62 -32.15
N ALA A 639 -14.28 27.82 -32.40
CA ALA A 639 -14.77 26.83 -31.43
C ALA A 639 -13.91 25.55 -31.39
N GLY A 640 -12.90 25.42 -32.26
CA GLY A 640 -12.11 24.21 -32.43
C GLY A 640 -12.76 23.18 -33.35
N ASP A 641 -13.94 23.47 -33.92
CA ASP A 641 -14.53 22.60 -34.93
C ASP A 641 -13.68 22.61 -36.19
N GLN A 642 -13.37 21.42 -36.72
CA GLN A 642 -12.74 21.24 -38.02
C GLN A 642 -13.62 20.41 -38.95
N ARG A 643 -13.88 20.95 -40.14
CA ARG A 643 -14.72 20.35 -41.19
C ARG A 643 -13.91 20.14 -42.46
N LEU A 644 -13.79 18.89 -42.88
CA LEU A 644 -13.13 18.51 -44.12
C LEU A 644 -14.17 18.44 -45.25
N HIS A 645 -14.09 19.39 -46.17
CA HIS A 645 -14.93 19.48 -47.36
C HIS A 645 -14.25 18.85 -48.56
N LEU A 646 -15.02 18.09 -49.36
CA LEU A 646 -14.53 17.37 -50.55
C LEU A 646 -15.26 17.90 -51.80
N PRO A 647 -14.93 19.10 -52.29
CA PRO A 647 -15.63 19.70 -53.42
C PRO A 647 -15.49 18.85 -54.67
N GLY A 648 -16.57 18.71 -55.45
CA GLY A 648 -16.57 17.95 -56.70
C GLY A 648 -16.52 16.43 -56.55
N ALA A 649 -16.53 15.90 -55.32
CA ALA A 649 -16.57 14.48 -55.06
C ALA A 649 -17.99 13.89 -55.26
N SER A 650 -18.06 12.62 -55.64
CA SER A 650 -19.28 11.91 -55.98
C SER A 650 -19.30 10.48 -55.46
N ALA A 651 -20.47 9.84 -55.49
CA ALA A 651 -20.63 8.47 -54.99
C ALA A 651 -19.71 7.46 -55.72
N ALA A 652 -19.20 6.49 -54.97
CA ALA A 652 -18.22 5.47 -55.35
C ALA A 652 -16.78 5.95 -55.57
N GLU A 653 -16.49 7.24 -55.43
CA GLU A 653 -15.12 7.77 -55.44
C GLU A 653 -14.40 7.51 -54.10
N SER A 654 -13.08 7.68 -54.07
CA SER A 654 -12.26 7.34 -52.89
C SER A 654 -11.06 8.27 -52.75
N ALA A 655 -10.61 8.47 -51.52
CA ALA A 655 -9.37 9.15 -51.18
C ALA A 655 -8.73 8.52 -49.93
N ARG A 656 -7.50 8.92 -49.63
CA ARG A 656 -6.90 8.75 -48.31
C ARG A 656 -6.98 10.06 -47.55
N VAL A 657 -7.13 9.98 -46.24
CA VAL A 657 -7.14 11.11 -45.31
C VAL A 657 -5.97 11.00 -44.35
N ALA A 658 -5.30 12.11 -44.11
CA ALA A 658 -4.20 12.20 -43.16
C ALA A 658 -4.25 13.52 -42.40
N SER A 659 -3.48 13.60 -41.32
CA SER A 659 -3.28 14.82 -40.54
C SER A 659 -1.82 15.29 -40.64
N LEU A 660 -1.61 16.60 -40.74
CA LEU A 660 -0.29 17.19 -40.56
C LEU A 660 0.00 17.33 -39.07
N PRO A 661 1.27 17.28 -38.62
CA PRO A 661 1.61 17.58 -37.23
C PRO A 661 1.56 19.09 -36.93
N ILE A 662 0.59 19.80 -37.51
CA ILE A 662 0.41 21.24 -37.42
C ILE A 662 -1.03 21.48 -36.95
N GLU A 663 -1.17 22.21 -35.85
CA GLU A 663 -2.45 22.68 -35.32
C GLU A 663 -2.71 24.11 -35.80
N ALA A 664 -3.98 24.45 -36.02
CA ALA A 664 -4.42 25.81 -36.30
C ALA A 664 -5.55 26.18 -35.34
N GLU A 665 -5.34 27.22 -34.54
CA GLU A 665 -6.29 27.72 -33.56
C GLU A 665 -6.68 29.15 -33.93
N LEU A 666 -7.97 29.48 -33.79
CA LEU A 666 -8.50 30.81 -34.06
C LEU A 666 -9.14 31.38 -32.81
N ASP A 667 -8.96 32.67 -32.56
CA ASP A 667 -9.64 33.38 -31.47
C ASP A 667 -11.07 33.79 -31.86
N THR A 668 -11.28 34.13 -33.14
CA THR A 668 -12.59 34.51 -33.71
C THR A 668 -12.76 33.97 -35.12
N GLY A 669 -14.02 33.84 -35.57
CA GLY A 669 -14.32 33.52 -36.96
C GLY A 669 -13.96 32.09 -37.38
N ASP A 670 -13.54 31.95 -38.64
CA ASP A 670 -13.18 30.70 -39.30
C ASP A 670 -12.13 30.93 -40.39
N ALA A 671 -11.26 29.94 -40.63
CA ALA A 671 -10.26 29.98 -41.70
C ALA A 671 -10.27 28.66 -42.49
N ARG A 672 -9.81 28.72 -43.74
CA ARG A 672 -9.78 27.58 -44.66
C ARG A 672 -8.36 27.26 -45.08
N PHE A 673 -8.04 25.97 -45.08
CA PHE A 673 -6.71 25.46 -45.36
C PHE A 673 -6.73 24.45 -46.49
N HIS A 674 -5.75 24.58 -47.39
CA HIS A 674 -5.42 23.55 -48.37
C HIS A 674 -3.97 23.12 -48.19
N VAL A 675 -3.73 21.81 -48.13
CA VAL A 675 -2.37 21.28 -48.09
C VAL A 675 -1.87 21.15 -49.53
N ALA A 676 -0.89 21.97 -49.90
CA ALA A 676 -0.28 21.96 -51.23
C ALA A 676 0.82 20.90 -51.37
N ASP A 677 1.57 20.68 -50.29
CA ASP A 677 2.58 19.63 -50.16
C ASP A 677 2.52 19.08 -48.73
N SER A 678 2.51 17.75 -48.58
CA SER A 678 2.47 17.05 -47.29
C SER A 678 3.77 16.30 -46.97
N SER A 679 4.84 16.57 -47.70
CA SER A 679 6.16 15.99 -47.48
C SER A 679 6.81 16.51 -46.19
N THR A 680 8.08 16.20 -45.99
CA THR A 680 8.88 16.68 -44.84
C THR A 680 9.02 18.21 -44.77
N ARG A 681 8.56 18.93 -45.80
CA ARG A 681 8.40 20.39 -45.82
C ARG A 681 6.95 20.72 -46.21
N PRO A 682 6.00 20.64 -45.27
CA PRO A 682 4.61 20.83 -45.63
C PRO A 682 4.37 22.29 -46.03
N THR A 683 3.51 22.49 -47.02
CA THR A 683 3.10 23.81 -47.48
C THR A 683 1.58 23.93 -47.38
N ILE A 684 1.10 24.97 -46.72
CA ILE A 684 -0.32 25.20 -46.44
C ILE A 684 -0.76 26.49 -47.13
N GLU A 685 -1.75 26.41 -48.00
CA GLU A 685 -2.44 27.60 -48.52
C GLU A 685 -3.55 27.98 -47.54
N VAL A 686 -3.48 29.19 -46.99
CA VAL A 686 -4.48 29.78 -46.08
C VAL A 686 -5.42 30.64 -46.89
N ARG A 687 -6.71 30.61 -46.57
CA ARG A 687 -7.75 31.43 -47.18
C ARG A 687 -8.74 31.89 -46.11
N PRO A 688 -9.35 33.07 -46.29
CA PRO A 688 -10.32 33.56 -45.33
C PRO A 688 -11.59 32.70 -45.32
N GLY A 689 -12.20 32.60 -44.15
CA GLY A 689 -13.49 31.95 -43.95
C GLY A 689 -14.66 32.85 -44.36
N ALA A 690 -15.53 33.17 -43.40
CA ALA A 690 -16.66 34.08 -43.59
C ALA A 690 -16.25 35.56 -43.62
N ALA A 691 -15.18 35.92 -42.90
CA ALA A 691 -14.56 37.24 -42.86
C ALA A 691 -13.06 37.12 -43.20
N GLU A 692 -12.40 38.26 -43.46
CA GLU A 692 -10.95 38.33 -43.67
C GLU A 692 -10.34 39.12 -42.51
N GLY A 693 -9.14 38.73 -42.09
CA GLY A 693 -8.38 39.33 -40.98
C GLY A 693 -8.60 38.65 -39.63
N ASP A 694 -9.12 37.42 -39.59
CA ASP A 694 -9.19 36.63 -38.37
C ASP A 694 -7.78 36.11 -38.00
N GLU A 695 -7.38 36.21 -36.73
CA GLU A 695 -6.06 35.76 -36.28
C GLU A 695 -6.01 34.23 -36.16
N VAL A 696 -4.96 33.63 -36.72
CA VAL A 696 -4.70 32.19 -36.72
C VAL A 696 -3.35 31.92 -36.05
N THR A 697 -3.37 31.12 -34.99
CA THR A 697 -2.17 30.58 -34.35
C THR A 697 -1.87 29.19 -34.89
N PHE A 698 -0.78 29.05 -35.63
CA PHE A 698 -0.24 27.79 -36.10
C PHE A 698 0.77 27.22 -35.11
N ARG A 699 0.63 25.94 -34.74
CA ARG A 699 1.57 25.23 -33.86
C ARG A 699 2.10 23.98 -34.56
N TRP A 700 3.39 23.96 -34.88
CA TRP A 700 4.05 22.77 -35.43
C TRP A 700 4.57 21.89 -34.29
N LEU A 701 3.94 20.73 -34.09
CA LEU A 701 4.14 19.82 -32.96
C LEU A 701 5.41 18.97 -33.04
N THR A 702 5.93 18.74 -34.23
CA THR A 702 7.13 17.93 -34.47
C THR A 702 8.12 18.66 -35.37
N PRO A 703 8.63 19.83 -34.93
CA PRO A 703 9.61 20.58 -35.71
C PRO A 703 10.93 19.78 -35.82
N PRO A 704 11.70 19.94 -36.91
CA PRO A 704 13.00 19.32 -37.08
C PRO A 704 13.95 19.72 -35.94
N SER A 705 14.76 18.77 -35.47
CA SER A 705 15.78 19.04 -34.43
C SER A 705 16.87 20.03 -34.85
N SER A 706 16.97 20.30 -36.15
CA SER A 706 17.87 21.30 -36.73
C SER A 706 17.35 22.74 -36.59
N GLY A 707 16.18 22.97 -35.99
CA GLY A 707 15.48 24.27 -36.00
C GLY A 707 14.37 24.30 -37.04
N ALA A 708 13.28 25.03 -36.78
CA ALA A 708 12.15 25.18 -37.69
C ALA A 708 12.05 26.61 -38.21
N VAL A 709 11.87 26.71 -39.53
CA VAL A 709 11.63 27.96 -40.25
C VAL A 709 10.21 27.91 -40.80
N ILE A 710 9.37 28.83 -40.36
CA ILE A 710 8.02 29.03 -40.89
C ILE A 710 8.03 30.34 -41.69
N GLU A 711 7.73 30.25 -42.98
CA GLU A 711 7.72 31.42 -43.88
C GLU A 711 6.30 31.73 -44.34
N ALA A 712 5.81 32.93 -44.02
CA ALA A 712 4.50 33.47 -44.39
C ALA A 712 4.69 34.87 -45.00
N ARG A 713 4.06 35.16 -46.14
CA ARG A 713 4.23 36.42 -46.92
C ARG A 713 5.69 36.90 -47.13
N GLY A 714 6.67 36.00 -47.15
CA GLY A 714 8.10 36.35 -47.25
C GLY A 714 8.71 36.89 -45.94
N THR A 715 7.99 36.76 -44.84
CA THR A 715 8.45 36.97 -43.47
C THR A 715 8.90 35.62 -42.92
N THR A 716 10.18 35.51 -42.58
CA THR A 716 10.74 34.29 -41.98
C THR A 716 10.61 34.38 -40.47
N LEU A 717 9.81 33.49 -39.86
CA LEU A 717 9.83 33.25 -38.44
C LEU A 717 10.73 32.03 -38.17
N ASP A 718 11.91 32.30 -37.62
CA ASP A 718 12.86 31.27 -37.19
C ASP A 718 12.56 30.92 -35.73
N SER A 719 12.18 29.67 -35.47
CA SER A 719 11.97 29.23 -34.10
C SER A 719 13.31 28.86 -33.48
N ASP A 720 13.57 29.41 -32.30
CA ASP A 720 14.76 29.25 -31.47
C ASP A 720 14.94 27.83 -30.88
N GLY A 721 14.38 26.81 -31.55
CA GLY A 721 14.36 25.41 -31.13
C GLY A 721 13.18 25.04 -30.21
N SER A 722 12.20 25.94 -30.08
CA SER A 722 10.98 25.70 -29.30
C SER A 722 10.14 24.59 -29.91
N ASN A 723 9.63 23.68 -29.07
CA ASN A 723 8.69 22.62 -29.45
C ASN A 723 7.40 22.76 -28.60
N PRO A 724 6.25 23.11 -29.19
CA PRO A 724 6.02 23.35 -30.62
C PRO A 724 6.62 24.68 -31.13
N ALA A 725 6.84 24.76 -32.44
CA ALA A 725 7.15 26.03 -33.11
C ALA A 725 5.82 26.76 -33.42
N ILE A 726 5.73 28.04 -33.08
CA ILE A 726 4.47 28.81 -33.13
C ILE A 726 4.60 29.97 -34.13
N LEU A 727 3.60 30.12 -35.00
CA LEU A 727 3.40 31.29 -35.86
C LEU A 727 2.01 31.87 -35.57
N VAL A 728 1.91 33.18 -35.39
CA VAL A 728 0.63 33.90 -35.33
C VAL A 728 0.55 34.80 -36.56
N ASP A 729 -0.50 34.63 -37.36
CA ASP A 729 -0.75 35.41 -38.58
C ASP A 729 -2.26 35.66 -38.75
N ASP A 730 -2.67 36.36 -39.80
CA ASP A 730 -4.08 36.47 -40.20
C ASP A 730 -4.50 35.39 -41.22
N ASP A 731 -5.81 35.20 -41.40
CA ASP A 731 -6.40 34.22 -42.32
C ASP A 731 -6.44 34.69 -43.79
N SER A 732 -5.76 35.79 -44.12
CA SER A 732 -5.75 36.30 -45.49
C SER A 732 -5.17 35.28 -46.48
N GLU A 733 -5.53 35.40 -47.77
CA GLU A 733 -5.04 34.46 -48.78
C GLU A 733 -3.50 34.49 -48.92
N GLU A 734 -2.85 33.41 -48.50
CA GLU A 734 -1.41 33.23 -48.59
C GLU A 734 -0.94 31.77 -48.59
N THR A 735 0.37 31.56 -48.65
CA THR A 735 0.97 30.23 -48.60
C THR A 735 2.07 30.22 -47.55
N ILE A 736 1.96 29.31 -46.58
CA ILE A 736 2.89 29.14 -45.47
C ILE A 736 3.76 27.91 -45.75
N ASP A 737 5.09 28.08 -45.75
CA ASP A 737 6.06 26.99 -45.89
C ASP A 737 6.67 26.64 -44.52
N PHE A 738 6.61 25.36 -44.15
CA PHE A 738 7.18 24.83 -42.93
C PHE A 738 8.45 24.04 -43.29
N SER A 739 9.62 24.50 -42.85
CA SER A 739 10.90 23.94 -43.27
C SER A 739 11.93 23.85 -42.14
N ALA A 740 13.02 23.11 -42.37
CA ALA A 740 14.13 23.00 -41.43
C ALA A 740 15.14 24.15 -41.60
N GLU A 741 15.72 24.65 -40.51
CA GLU A 741 16.78 25.65 -40.53
C GLU A 741 17.93 25.23 -41.47
N GLY A 742 18.41 26.15 -42.31
CA GLY A 742 19.44 25.89 -43.32
C GLY A 742 18.93 25.35 -44.67
N SER A 743 17.62 25.13 -44.83
CA SER A 743 16.99 24.70 -46.09
C SER A 743 16.64 25.89 -47.00
N SER A 744 17.55 26.84 -47.20
CA SER A 744 17.27 28.05 -47.98
C SER A 744 16.89 27.75 -49.44
N ALA A 745 15.63 28.03 -49.80
CA ALA A 745 15.19 28.11 -51.19
C ALA A 745 15.57 29.48 -51.75
N ASN A 746 16.39 29.49 -52.79
CA ASN A 746 16.81 30.72 -53.46
C ASN A 746 15.66 31.26 -54.32
N SER A 747 14.82 32.13 -53.78
CA SER A 747 13.84 32.88 -54.56
C SER A 747 14.56 33.92 -55.42
N SER A 748 14.90 33.53 -56.66
CA SER A 748 15.36 34.48 -57.66
C SER A 748 14.46 34.41 -58.90
N THR A 749 13.61 35.40 -59.01
CA THR A 749 12.95 35.82 -60.26
C THR A 749 14.01 36.04 -61.33
N MET A 750 14.10 35.23 -62.40
CA MET A 750 14.65 35.68 -63.70
C MET A 750 14.12 34.90 -64.91
N SER A 751 13.34 35.63 -65.73
CA SER A 751 13.52 35.85 -67.17
C SER A 751 14.39 34.85 -67.96
N GLY A 752 13.78 34.28 -69.01
CA GLY A 752 14.28 33.27 -69.95
C GLY A 752 15.64 33.47 -70.66
N GLY A 753 16.12 32.34 -71.23
CA GLY A 753 17.19 32.22 -72.22
C GLY A 753 18.05 30.96 -72.02
N PHE A 754 17.71 29.82 -72.63
CA PHE A 754 18.22 29.36 -73.94
C PHE A 754 19.72 28.95 -73.93
N TRP A 755 20.02 27.70 -73.54
CA TRP A 755 20.74 26.65 -74.30
C TRP A 755 20.90 25.35 -73.45
N ASP A 756 20.14 24.34 -73.84
CA ASP A 756 20.42 22.90 -74.00
C ASP A 756 21.62 22.19 -73.29
N GLN A 757 21.27 21.12 -72.56
CA GLN A 757 21.64 19.70 -72.79
C GLN A 757 22.39 18.94 -71.67
N GLY A 758 21.70 17.90 -71.15
CA GLY A 758 22.33 16.61 -70.81
C GLY A 758 22.38 16.22 -69.33
N GLY A 759 21.48 15.34 -68.90
CA GLY A 759 21.63 14.63 -67.63
C GLY A 759 20.40 13.85 -67.18
N GLN A 760 20.19 12.67 -67.73
CA GLN A 760 19.25 11.69 -67.19
C GLN A 760 19.75 11.11 -65.85
N GLN A 761 18.77 10.94 -64.96
CA GLN A 761 18.60 9.93 -63.89
C GLN A 761 19.74 9.65 -62.91
N VAL A 762 19.45 9.81 -61.61
CA VAL A 762 19.33 8.66 -60.70
C VAL A 762 18.24 8.94 -59.66
N VAL A 763 17.24 8.06 -59.60
CA VAL A 763 16.31 7.89 -58.47
C VAL A 763 17.12 7.55 -57.21
N GLN A 764 16.94 8.27 -56.11
CA GLN A 764 17.27 7.74 -54.80
C GLN A 764 16.04 7.80 -53.90
N THR A 765 15.34 6.67 -53.89
CA THR A 765 14.50 6.20 -52.80
C THR A 765 15.25 6.34 -51.48
N ALA A 766 14.76 7.21 -50.59
CA ALA A 766 15.13 7.14 -49.18
C ALA A 766 14.62 5.79 -48.65
N ARG A 767 15.56 4.94 -48.25
CA ARG A 767 15.32 3.62 -47.68
C ARG A 767 15.83 3.68 -46.26
N ASP A 768 14.95 3.40 -45.31
CA ASP A 768 15.23 3.41 -43.88
C ASP A 768 16.43 2.52 -43.53
N GLY A 769 17.34 3.08 -42.74
CA GLY A 769 18.56 2.42 -42.31
C GLY A 769 18.28 1.39 -41.22
N GLY A 770 18.06 0.14 -41.62
CA GLY A 770 18.08 -1.00 -40.71
C GLY A 770 19.47 -1.28 -40.09
N PRO A 771 19.57 -2.22 -39.14
CA PRO A 771 20.71 -2.43 -38.22
C PRO A 771 22.04 -2.92 -38.86
N LEU A 772 22.21 -2.80 -40.17
CA LEU A 772 23.41 -3.25 -40.89
C LEU A 772 24.54 -2.20 -40.94
N THR A 773 24.33 -0.97 -40.48
CA THR A 773 25.34 0.10 -40.49
C THR A 773 26.41 -0.06 -39.40
N ALA A 774 26.06 -0.61 -38.22
CA ALA A 774 27.04 -0.90 -37.17
C ALA A 774 28.03 -1.99 -37.61
N VAL A 775 27.57 -3.02 -38.33
CA VAL A 775 28.42 -4.11 -38.85
C VAL A 775 29.42 -3.60 -39.88
N LEU A 776 29.06 -2.62 -40.71
CA LEU A 776 29.94 -2.04 -41.71
C LEU A 776 31.07 -1.19 -41.10
N VAL A 777 30.79 -0.47 -40.00
CA VAL A 777 31.81 0.32 -39.29
C VAL A 777 32.80 -0.60 -38.57
N PHE A 778 32.32 -1.67 -37.90
CA PHE A 778 33.20 -2.67 -37.28
C PHE A 778 33.99 -3.50 -38.32
N ALA A 779 33.40 -3.79 -39.49
CA ALA A 779 34.09 -4.45 -40.60
C ALA A 779 35.17 -3.56 -41.23
N LEU A 780 34.95 -2.24 -41.34
CA LEU A 780 35.95 -1.27 -41.82
C LEU A 780 37.11 -1.12 -40.83
N VAL A 781 36.83 -1.05 -39.52
CA VAL A 781 37.87 -1.02 -38.48
C VAL A 781 38.64 -2.34 -38.44
N GLY A 782 37.96 -3.49 -38.58
CA GLY A 782 38.59 -4.80 -38.73
C GLY A 782 39.49 -4.91 -39.96
N LEU A 783 39.07 -4.37 -41.12
CA LEU A 783 39.87 -4.35 -42.36
C LEU A 783 41.10 -3.45 -42.26
N VAL A 784 41.02 -2.33 -41.54
CA VAL A 784 42.17 -1.45 -41.30
C VAL A 784 43.18 -2.13 -40.37
N VAL A 785 42.73 -2.82 -39.33
CA VAL A 785 43.61 -3.56 -38.41
C VAL A 785 44.26 -4.77 -39.10
N VAL A 786 43.51 -5.53 -39.90
CA VAL A 786 44.04 -6.66 -40.69
C VAL A 786 44.98 -6.17 -41.80
N GLY A 787 44.70 -5.04 -42.45
CA GLY A 787 45.56 -4.42 -43.46
C GLY A 787 46.92 -3.98 -42.91
N VAL A 788 46.95 -3.44 -41.68
CA VAL A 788 48.19 -3.06 -41.00
C VAL A 788 49.04 -4.27 -40.60
N VAL A 789 48.40 -5.38 -40.21
CA VAL A 789 49.11 -6.64 -39.88
C VAL A 789 49.66 -7.31 -41.16
N VAL A 790 48.90 -7.31 -42.26
CA VAL A 790 49.31 -7.90 -43.54
C VAL A 790 50.42 -7.08 -44.24
N LEU A 791 50.42 -5.75 -44.09
CA LEU A 791 51.50 -4.88 -44.60
C LEU A 791 52.81 -5.05 -43.79
N ARG A 792 52.72 -5.49 -42.52
CA ARG A 792 53.90 -5.77 -41.68
C ARG A 792 54.60 -7.08 -42.05
N ASP A 793 53.87 -8.04 -42.62
CA ASP A 793 54.39 -9.36 -42.99
C ASP A 793 54.79 -9.51 -44.47
N ARG A 794 54.48 -8.55 -45.36
CA ARG A 794 54.72 -8.68 -46.82
C ARG A 794 55.77 -7.75 -47.45
N ALA A 795 56.50 -6.95 -46.69
CA ALA A 795 57.55 -6.08 -47.26
C ALA A 795 58.86 -6.07 -46.44
N PRO A 796 59.74 -7.07 -46.59
CA PRO A 796 61.11 -6.94 -46.12
C PRO A 796 61.89 -6.04 -47.10
N GLY A 797 62.20 -4.80 -46.69
CA GLY A 797 63.34 -4.08 -47.28
C GLY A 797 63.10 -2.78 -48.05
N VAL A 798 62.02 -2.02 -47.79
CA VAL A 798 61.91 -0.64 -48.32
C VAL A 798 61.43 0.31 -47.23
N LEU A 799 62.32 0.67 -46.29
CA LEU A 799 62.29 1.91 -45.49
C LEU A 799 63.58 2.07 -44.65
N ASP A 800 64.73 1.65 -45.19
CA ASP A 800 66.04 1.92 -44.58
C ASP A 800 66.60 3.25 -45.09
N ARG A 801 66.13 4.36 -44.51
CA ARG A 801 66.86 5.62 -44.24
C ARG A 801 65.88 6.79 -44.02
N ALA A 802 65.38 6.91 -42.79
CA ALA A 802 65.14 8.20 -42.13
C ALA A 802 65.12 7.97 -40.61
N PRO A 803 65.77 8.81 -39.80
CA PRO A 803 65.88 8.59 -38.37
C PRO A 803 64.61 9.05 -37.64
N THR A 804 64.23 8.27 -36.62
CA THR A 804 63.67 8.67 -35.31
C THR A 804 62.33 9.42 -35.22
N ASP A 805 61.45 8.81 -34.42
CA ASP A 805 60.59 9.43 -33.40
C ASP A 805 59.55 10.47 -33.84
N GLN A 806 58.35 10.01 -34.25
CA GLN A 806 57.09 10.74 -34.03
C GLN A 806 55.84 9.91 -34.39
N PRO A 807 55.08 9.33 -33.42
CA PRO A 807 53.77 8.73 -33.68
C PRO A 807 52.63 9.76 -33.89
N TYR A 808 52.90 11.07 -33.79
CA TYR A 808 51.88 12.12 -33.82
C TYR A 808 51.39 12.50 -35.24
N LEU A 809 52.15 12.19 -36.29
CA LEU A 809 51.75 12.52 -37.68
C LEU A 809 50.62 11.64 -38.22
N LEU A 810 50.45 10.41 -37.71
CA LEU A 810 49.32 9.54 -38.08
C LEU A 810 48.03 9.89 -37.33
N GLY A 811 48.13 10.38 -36.08
CA GLY A 811 47.00 10.91 -35.33
C GLY A 811 46.48 12.23 -35.91
N GLY A 812 47.37 13.10 -36.39
CA GLY A 812 46.99 14.36 -37.03
C GLY A 812 46.20 14.20 -38.33
N VAL A 813 46.57 13.21 -39.16
CA VAL A 813 45.83 12.95 -40.42
C VAL A 813 44.44 12.38 -40.15
N ALA A 814 44.27 11.53 -39.13
CA ALA A 814 42.96 11.01 -38.74
C ALA A 814 42.04 12.10 -38.16
N VAL A 815 42.59 13.00 -37.33
CA VAL A 815 41.83 14.11 -36.74
C VAL A 815 41.43 15.14 -37.81
N VAL A 816 42.30 15.44 -38.78
CA VAL A 816 41.97 16.33 -39.90
C VAL A 816 40.95 15.70 -40.86
N LEU A 817 40.95 14.38 -41.02
CA LEU A 817 39.92 13.67 -41.80
C LEU A 817 38.57 13.66 -41.08
N VAL A 818 38.55 13.47 -39.76
CA VAL A 818 37.32 13.50 -38.94
C VAL A 818 36.74 14.92 -38.86
N ILE A 819 37.58 15.93 -38.63
CA ILE A 819 37.16 17.34 -38.66
C ILE A 819 36.76 17.76 -40.07
N GLY A 820 37.44 17.27 -41.11
CA GLY A 820 37.06 17.51 -42.50
C GLY A 820 35.72 16.91 -42.88
N LEU A 821 35.39 15.72 -42.36
CA LEU A 821 34.09 15.07 -42.52
C LEU A 821 32.97 15.82 -41.77
N GLU A 822 33.24 16.29 -40.54
CA GLU A 822 32.28 17.09 -39.76
C GLU A 822 32.07 18.51 -40.33
N LEU A 823 33.09 19.09 -40.97
CA LEU A 823 32.97 20.39 -41.66
C LEU A 823 32.29 20.29 -43.05
N LEU A 824 32.38 19.14 -43.72
CA LEU A 824 31.70 18.90 -45.00
C LEU A 824 30.24 18.44 -44.81
N ARG A 825 29.93 17.78 -43.67
CA ARG A 825 28.60 17.39 -43.23
C ARG A 825 28.50 17.39 -41.70
N PRO A 826 28.02 18.50 -41.09
CA PRO A 826 27.78 18.56 -39.65
C PRO A 826 26.77 17.47 -39.22
N GLY A 827 27.06 16.71 -38.16
CA GLY A 827 26.13 15.73 -37.56
C GLY A 827 26.42 14.25 -37.84
N THR A 828 27.31 13.92 -38.78
CA THR A 828 27.50 12.52 -39.23
C THR A 828 28.23 11.64 -38.19
N LEU A 829 29.07 12.23 -37.34
CA LEU A 829 29.79 11.52 -36.27
C LEU A 829 29.43 12.02 -34.87
N SER A 830 29.00 13.28 -34.73
CA SER A 830 28.69 13.90 -33.44
C SER A 830 27.40 13.37 -32.79
N ILE A 831 26.38 13.03 -33.57
CA ILE A 831 25.08 12.53 -33.07
C ILE A 831 25.17 11.12 -32.45
N PRO A 832 25.75 10.09 -33.11
CA PRO A 832 25.86 8.77 -32.49
C PRO A 832 26.86 8.73 -31.33
N ILE A 833 27.87 9.62 -31.29
CA ILE A 833 28.80 9.73 -30.16
C ILE A 833 28.14 10.42 -28.96
N ARG A 834 27.31 11.45 -29.17
CA ARG A 834 26.50 12.05 -28.09
C ARG A 834 25.50 11.05 -27.53
N ASN A 835 24.77 10.36 -28.41
CA ASN A 835 23.79 9.35 -27.97
C ASN A 835 24.46 8.17 -27.25
N ALA A 836 25.67 7.74 -27.65
CA ALA A 836 26.42 6.71 -26.92
C ALA A 836 27.02 7.19 -25.59
N VAL A 837 27.24 8.49 -25.41
CA VAL A 837 27.77 9.09 -24.16
C VAL A 837 26.64 9.37 -23.17
N ASP A 838 25.46 9.78 -23.65
CA ASP A 838 24.30 10.08 -22.80
C ASP A 838 23.56 8.81 -22.33
N SER A 839 23.64 7.69 -23.06
CA SER A 839 23.06 6.39 -22.66
C SER A 839 23.93 5.53 -21.71
N ALA A 840 25.10 6.02 -21.26
CA ALA A 840 26.09 5.20 -20.55
C ALA A 840 26.47 5.71 -19.15
N LEU A 841 25.55 6.39 -18.45
CA LEU A 841 25.83 6.98 -17.13
C LEU A 841 25.95 6.02 -15.92
N PRO A 842 25.68 4.69 -15.99
CA PRO A 842 26.10 3.79 -14.91
C PRO A 842 27.54 3.21 -15.06
N LEU A 843 28.22 3.40 -16.19
CA LEU A 843 29.53 2.74 -16.45
C LEU A 843 30.76 3.65 -16.23
N VAL A 844 30.56 4.93 -15.89
CA VAL A 844 31.66 5.89 -15.68
C VAL A 844 32.54 5.54 -14.47
N PHE A 845 32.03 4.84 -13.46
CA PHE A 845 32.85 4.35 -12.34
C PHE A 845 33.81 3.21 -12.72
N VAL A 846 33.43 2.35 -13.68
CA VAL A 846 34.28 1.25 -14.16
C VAL A 846 35.33 1.75 -15.16
N LEU A 847 34.99 2.71 -16.01
CA LEU A 847 35.95 3.32 -16.93
C LEU A 847 36.96 4.21 -16.19
N GLY A 848 36.52 4.96 -15.17
CA GLY A 848 37.38 5.77 -14.31
C GLY A 848 38.40 4.94 -13.53
N THR A 849 38.00 3.77 -13.02
CA THR A 849 38.89 2.84 -12.31
C THR A 849 39.90 2.15 -13.24
N VAL A 850 39.50 1.81 -14.47
CA VAL A 850 40.40 1.25 -15.49
C VAL A 850 41.39 2.30 -16.00
N ILE A 851 40.97 3.54 -16.20
CA ILE A 851 41.84 4.66 -16.61
C ILE A 851 42.83 5.01 -15.48
N ALA A 852 42.39 5.03 -14.22
CA ALA A 852 43.25 5.25 -13.06
C ALA A 852 44.27 4.11 -12.89
N ALA A 853 43.85 2.85 -13.08
CA ALA A 853 44.73 1.68 -13.04
C ALA A 853 45.76 1.68 -14.20
N ALA A 854 45.34 2.09 -15.40
CA ALA A 854 46.20 2.24 -16.57
C ALA A 854 47.20 3.41 -16.40
N ALA A 855 46.77 4.52 -15.81
CA ALA A 855 47.64 5.65 -15.48
C ALA A 855 48.66 5.30 -14.39
N ALA A 856 48.25 4.53 -13.37
CA ALA A 856 49.15 4.01 -12.34
C ALA A 856 50.16 2.99 -12.92
N ALA A 857 49.72 2.11 -13.82
CA ALA A 857 50.59 1.16 -14.52
C ALA A 857 51.56 1.88 -15.49
N PHE A 858 51.11 2.94 -16.16
CA PHE A 858 51.94 3.79 -17.02
C PHE A 858 52.97 4.57 -16.20
N ALA A 859 52.59 5.13 -15.06
CA ALA A 859 53.50 5.78 -14.12
C ALA A 859 54.54 4.80 -13.57
N LEU A 860 54.15 3.57 -13.18
CA LEU A 860 55.08 2.53 -12.74
C LEU A 860 56.04 2.06 -13.85
N ASN A 861 55.56 1.97 -15.10
CA ASN A 861 56.37 1.57 -16.25
C ASN A 861 57.36 2.67 -16.67
N ARG A 862 56.97 3.94 -16.50
CA ARG A 862 57.84 5.11 -16.70
C ARG A 862 58.89 5.24 -15.59
N TRP A 863 58.52 4.94 -14.35
CA TRP A 863 59.42 4.89 -13.21
C TRP A 863 60.46 3.76 -13.34
N ARG A 864 60.08 2.62 -13.93
CA ARG A 864 60.99 1.49 -14.24
C ARG A 864 61.97 1.74 -15.39
N LYS A 865 61.64 2.61 -16.35
CA LYS A 865 62.45 2.83 -17.56
C LYS A 865 63.43 4.00 -17.47
N ASN A 866 63.19 4.94 -16.56
CA ASN A 866 64.07 6.09 -16.35
C ASN A 866 64.90 5.90 -15.07
N GLY A 867 65.86 4.98 -15.13
CA GLY A 867 66.92 4.91 -14.13
C GLY A 867 67.94 6.03 -14.38
N LEU A 868 67.92 7.09 -13.58
CA LEU A 868 69.08 7.98 -13.41
C LEU A 868 69.22 8.47 -11.97
N SER A 869 70.31 7.99 -11.35
CA SER A 869 71.18 8.56 -10.31
C SER A 869 70.62 9.58 -9.30
N LEU A 870 70.56 9.13 -8.05
CA LEU A 870 70.58 9.96 -6.84
C LEU A 870 71.95 10.67 -6.69
N PRO A 871 72.00 11.97 -6.31
CA PRO A 871 73.18 12.53 -5.65
C PRO A 871 73.17 12.12 -4.16
N VAL A 872 74.29 11.57 -3.70
CA VAL A 872 74.59 11.32 -2.29
C VAL A 872 75.45 12.48 -1.75
N VAL A 873 74.93 13.23 -0.78
CA VAL A 873 75.58 13.90 0.38
C VAL A 873 74.41 14.27 1.31
N GLY A 874 74.32 14.04 2.63
CA GLY A 874 75.26 13.63 3.68
C GLY A 874 74.94 14.45 4.95
N GLY A 875 74.57 13.77 6.05
CA GLY A 875 74.46 14.29 7.44
C GLY A 875 73.21 15.15 7.74
N SER A 876 72.67 15.27 8.96
CA SER A 876 72.85 14.68 10.30
C SER A 876 71.88 15.45 11.24
N SER A 877 71.52 14.87 12.41
CA SER A 877 70.89 15.53 13.60
C SER A 877 69.50 16.18 13.40
N ASP A 878 68.54 16.23 14.32
CA ASP A 878 68.41 15.97 15.75
C ASP A 878 66.89 15.92 16.07
N SER A 879 66.50 15.37 17.23
CA SER A 879 65.16 15.55 17.85
C SER A 879 65.04 16.96 18.52
N PRO A 880 64.11 17.31 19.44
CA PRO A 880 62.70 16.95 19.73
C PRO A 880 61.79 18.20 20.01
N SER A 881 60.57 17.99 20.54
CA SER A 881 59.73 18.93 21.36
C SER A 881 59.09 20.14 20.66
N GLY A 882 57.96 20.73 21.05
CA GLY A 882 57.00 20.63 22.17
C GLY A 882 55.72 21.42 21.76
N SER A 883 54.52 21.08 22.22
CA SER A 883 53.88 21.57 23.46
C SER A 883 53.44 23.06 23.46
N THR A 884 52.29 23.28 24.10
CA THR A 884 51.57 24.53 24.46
C THR A 884 50.56 25.04 23.41
N GLY A 885 49.30 25.35 23.75
CA GLY A 885 48.59 25.30 25.03
C GLY A 885 47.36 26.23 24.98
N SER A 886 46.33 25.88 25.77
CA SER A 886 45.40 26.78 26.53
C SER A 886 44.69 27.93 25.78
N SER A 887 43.40 28.24 25.94
CA SER A 887 42.43 27.99 27.03
C SER A 887 41.14 28.79 26.79
N THR A 888 40.00 28.28 27.31
CA THR A 888 38.93 28.98 28.09
C THR A 888 38.15 30.15 27.47
N SER A 889 36.88 30.45 27.76
CA SER A 889 35.82 30.02 28.73
C SER A 889 34.56 30.83 28.32
N ALA A 890 33.35 30.28 28.21
CA ALA A 890 32.34 29.99 29.25
C ALA A 890 31.46 31.18 29.73
N SER A 891 30.24 30.78 30.14
CA SER A 891 29.20 31.44 30.95
C SER A 891 28.10 32.23 30.21
N ASP A 892 26.83 32.29 30.65
CA ASP A 892 25.93 31.52 31.56
C ASP A 892 24.62 32.36 31.67
N GLY A 893 23.50 31.75 32.10
CA GLY A 893 22.33 32.41 32.74
C GLY A 893 21.00 32.26 31.98
N SER A 894 20.11 31.32 32.34
CA SER A 894 19.06 31.32 33.41
C SER A 894 17.70 31.91 32.94
N ARG A 895 16.64 31.11 32.74
CA ARG A 895 15.60 30.62 33.69
C ARG A 895 14.53 31.66 34.09
N THR A 896 13.27 31.39 33.78
CA THR A 896 12.07 31.49 34.68
C THR A 896 10.87 30.77 34.06
N ASP A 897 10.07 30.20 34.95
CA ASP A 897 8.93 29.32 34.80
C ASP A 897 7.63 30.07 34.43
N ASP A 898 6.63 29.41 33.81
CA ASP A 898 5.21 29.54 34.21
C ASP A 898 4.30 28.44 33.63
N GLU A 899 3.20 28.22 34.34
CA GLU A 899 2.24 27.11 34.38
C GLU A 899 1.32 26.93 33.15
N GLY A 900 0.72 25.73 33.02
CA GLY A 900 -0.39 25.50 32.08
C GLY A 900 -0.83 24.04 31.88
N THR A 901 -1.39 23.44 32.93
CA THR A 901 -2.16 22.18 32.87
C THR A 901 -3.47 22.37 32.09
N VAL A 902 -3.74 21.54 31.07
CA VAL A 902 -5.12 21.13 30.70
C VAL A 902 -5.10 19.68 30.19
N VAL A 903 -5.92 18.87 30.83
CA VAL A 903 -6.35 17.50 30.54
C VAL A 903 -7.52 17.52 29.55
N ASN A 904 -7.58 16.56 28.63
CA ASN A 904 -8.75 15.93 27.95
C ASN A 904 -8.12 14.94 26.93
N ILE A 905 -8.05 13.61 27.13
CA ILE A 905 -9.05 12.53 27.18
C ILE A 905 -10.01 12.46 25.97
N TYR A 906 -9.96 11.30 25.30
CA TYR A 906 -10.72 10.74 24.15
C TYR A 906 -10.41 11.38 22.78
N GLU A 907 -10.10 10.65 21.71
CA GLU A 907 -10.37 9.24 21.34
C GLU A 907 -9.09 8.45 20.98
#